data_AF-A0A6H1NHH8-F1
#
_entry.id   AF-A0A6H1NHH8-F1
#
_cell.length_a   1.000
_cell.length_b   1.000
_cell.length_c   1.000
_cell.angle_alpha   90.00
_cell.angle_beta   90.00
_cell.angle_gamma   90.00
#
_symmetry.space_group_name_H-M   'P 1'
#
loop_
_entity.id
_entity.type
_entity.pdbx_description
1 polymer ?
#
loop_
_entity_poly.entity_id
_entity_poly.type
_entity_poly.pdbx_seq_one_letter_code
_entity_poly.pdbx_strand_id
1 'polypeptide(L)'
;MNLLLTPAVTLGLQRAGALAPDGRCKAFDAAADGIVRGEGCGVVVLKRLTDAERDGDRVLAVITSTAVNSDGRSNGLTAPNGEAQCALLAEAHRDPATVDYVEAHGTGTALGDPIEASALGAVFGAGRDPDRPLLIGSVKTNLGHLEAACGIAGLIKTVLALHHGEIPAQLHFTRPGPHADLDALGLRVVTCAEPWPRYSGTATAGVSAFGFGGTNAHVVLTEHRASARPQGPGERPALLLLDGPTGERVRSYAGELADWLHTAPRVRDSDLARTLAGRTGRGRHRAAVVTRDRSQTVHALRRLATGGPSLHLVTGEGTPDGPAPVWVFSGYGSQWPGMGRRLLTAEPVFADAVERLEPLLRWHAGVSLSANLRPDADLSSPAVVMPVLYGVQLALAELWSSYGLQPAAVIGHSLGEIAAAVVSGAIDSVAGARIVAARSRLLAGLTGGAMAVVDRAESDLRTPARDLPTVQVAVHASPVQSVVTGSAAEVAELVARVRADGGFARSLDVSGAGHSPEVEPMLGEFAAELGVVQSTDPCCRRYSTVLDDPRDTAACDTAYWVANLRRPVRFLHAVRAAAEDGHRVFVEVAPHATQSHSLTDTLPEGSLVVPTLRRDTDDALTFRTSLATLLVHGVQVDGLRERFDGRIVDVPSPRWHHRRFWFGEAPAQATAPAAAVPAAPDEGPMERLRRCVAGVMGYGPDRIDPDVPLTDLGLDSLTAARIGGVVEREFGVVVEPGTLLGQGTLRALADLLGAGETPLSNPPREPARHPADPLSLRVLSATGPATPLFLAHAAGGSSAVYTRLAERLGGQRPLYGFDRQEDPDDVPGRAAEFARRIRRALPNGPWIVGGWSYGGVLAQEAARLLSPYGTVCALVLLDSVLPLPAPPGLTPADVARRRFEDFAAHVERTYGSPLVLPYDELAALDDSARIDLVLQVLGEESDQFT
;
A
#
# COMPACT_ATOMS: atom_id res chain seq x y z
N MET A 1 18.54 9.92 -13.41
CA MET A 1 19.31 10.45 -12.26
C MET A 1 20.71 10.78 -12.75
N ASN A 2 21.35 11.81 -12.19
CA ASN A 2 22.76 12.10 -12.34
C ASN A 2 23.37 12.52 -11.00
N LEU A 3 24.57 12.05 -10.66
CA LEU A 3 25.30 12.40 -9.44
C LEU A 3 26.79 12.58 -9.75
N LEU A 4 27.41 13.61 -9.17
CA LEU A 4 28.82 13.92 -9.41
C LEU A 4 29.73 13.28 -8.35
N LEU A 5 29.86 11.95 -8.39
CA LEU A 5 30.57 11.19 -7.35
C LEU A 5 32.10 11.29 -7.43
N THR A 6 32.66 11.53 -8.61
CA THR A 6 34.11 11.67 -8.82
C THR A 6 34.41 12.83 -9.78
N PRO A 7 35.59 13.48 -9.67
CA PRO A 7 35.96 14.60 -10.54
C PRO A 7 36.37 14.17 -11.95
N ALA A 8 36.54 12.87 -12.23
CA ALA A 8 37.14 12.36 -13.47
C ALA A 8 36.42 12.87 -14.74
N VAL A 9 35.08 12.84 -14.74
CA VAL A 9 34.27 13.32 -15.88
C VAL A 9 34.37 14.84 -16.03
N THR A 10 34.43 15.59 -14.93
CA THR A 10 34.61 17.05 -14.97
C THR A 10 35.96 17.41 -15.60
N LEU A 11 37.03 16.72 -15.19
CA LEU A 11 38.36 16.91 -15.78
C LEU A 11 38.40 16.55 -17.27
N GLY A 12 37.69 15.49 -17.67
CA GLY A 12 37.55 15.12 -19.08
C GLY A 12 36.86 16.21 -19.91
N LEU A 13 35.72 16.72 -19.44
CA LEU A 13 34.97 17.79 -20.12
C LEU A 13 35.72 19.12 -20.15
N GLN A 14 36.50 19.43 -19.11
CA GLN A 14 37.38 20.60 -19.10
C GLN A 14 38.45 20.49 -20.19
N ARG A 15 39.09 19.31 -20.34
CA ARG A 15 40.07 19.06 -21.40
C ARG A 15 39.45 19.14 -22.80
N ALA A 16 38.18 18.75 -22.93
CA ALA A 16 37.42 18.85 -24.17
C ALA A 16 36.92 20.28 -24.48
N GLY A 17 37.15 21.25 -23.59
CA GLY A 17 36.68 22.63 -23.77
C GLY A 17 35.17 22.81 -23.65
N ALA A 18 34.46 21.84 -23.04
CA ALA A 18 32.99 21.85 -22.97
C ALA A 18 32.44 22.69 -21.79
N LEU A 19 33.29 23.03 -20.81
CA LEU A 19 32.86 23.69 -19.57
C LEU A 19 32.98 25.21 -19.67
N ALA A 20 31.93 25.92 -19.26
CA ALA A 20 31.94 27.36 -19.07
C ALA A 20 32.91 27.74 -17.92
N PRO A 21 33.90 28.64 -18.15
CA PRO A 21 34.87 29.01 -17.12
C PRO A 21 34.27 29.65 -15.86
N ASP A 22 33.13 30.33 -15.99
CA ASP A 22 32.41 30.96 -14.88
C ASP A 22 31.38 30.02 -14.21
N GLY A 23 31.27 28.78 -14.68
CA GLY A 23 30.37 27.78 -14.14
C GLY A 23 28.89 28.12 -14.35
N ARG A 24 28.53 28.75 -15.47
CA ARG A 24 27.13 29.11 -15.79
C ARG A 24 26.73 28.72 -17.19
N CYS A 25 25.58 28.05 -17.33
CA CYS A 25 24.93 27.89 -18.63
C CYS A 25 24.25 29.21 -19.04
N LYS A 26 24.73 29.84 -20.12
CA LYS A 26 24.23 31.12 -20.65
C LYS A 26 23.45 30.92 -21.96
N ALA A 27 22.42 30.08 -21.90
CA ALA A 27 21.67 29.64 -23.09
C ALA A 27 21.17 30.82 -23.94
N PHE A 28 21.51 30.80 -25.23
CA PHE A 28 21.16 31.78 -26.27
C PHE A 28 21.77 33.19 -26.10
N ASP A 29 22.56 33.43 -25.05
CA ASP A 29 23.23 34.72 -24.84
C ASP A 29 24.51 34.84 -25.68
N ALA A 30 24.89 36.06 -26.02
CA ALA A 30 26.16 36.34 -26.71
C ALA A 30 27.42 35.85 -25.95
N ALA A 31 27.32 35.66 -24.63
CA ALA A 31 28.40 35.14 -23.78
C ALA A 31 28.35 33.62 -23.55
N ALA A 32 27.55 32.87 -24.33
CA ALA A 32 27.51 31.41 -24.31
C ALA A 32 28.88 30.79 -24.62
N ASP A 33 29.49 30.12 -23.64
CA ASP A 33 30.87 29.63 -23.67
C ASP A 33 31.05 28.21 -23.11
N GLY A 34 29.95 27.47 -22.88
CA GLY A 34 29.98 26.09 -22.41
C GLY A 34 28.90 25.76 -21.38
N ILE A 35 28.99 24.55 -20.82
CA ILE A 35 28.07 24.07 -19.78
C ILE A 35 28.68 24.20 -18.37
N VAL A 36 27.82 24.23 -17.35
CA VAL A 36 28.19 23.82 -15.99
C VAL A 36 27.53 22.49 -15.69
N ARG A 37 28.25 21.54 -15.08
CA ARG A 37 27.68 20.24 -14.69
C ARG A 37 26.81 20.41 -13.44
N GLY A 38 25.69 19.69 -13.39
CA GLY A 38 24.86 19.60 -12.20
C GLY A 38 24.44 18.16 -11.89
N GLU A 39 23.88 17.97 -10.70
CA GLU A 39 23.34 16.70 -10.22
C GLU A 39 21.85 16.79 -9.92
N GLY A 40 21.14 15.69 -10.09
CA GLY A 40 19.71 15.67 -9.86
C GLY A 40 19.03 14.35 -10.17
N CYS A 41 17.86 14.18 -9.56
CA CYS A 41 16.96 13.07 -9.83
C CYS A 41 15.54 13.61 -9.98
N GLY A 42 14.90 13.28 -11.09
CA GLY A 42 13.50 13.60 -11.35
C GLY A 42 12.74 12.33 -11.68
N VAL A 43 11.51 12.24 -11.18
CA VAL A 43 10.59 11.14 -11.46
C VAL A 43 9.22 11.74 -11.74
N VAL A 44 8.53 11.21 -12.75
CA VAL A 44 7.13 11.51 -13.03
C VAL A 44 6.34 10.20 -13.04
N VAL A 45 5.07 10.27 -12.63
CA VAL A 45 4.15 9.14 -12.70
C VAL A 45 3.21 9.37 -13.87
N LEU A 46 3.21 8.44 -14.81
CA LEU A 46 2.39 8.52 -16.03
C LEU A 46 1.25 7.53 -15.96
N LYS A 47 0.11 7.95 -16.52
CA LYS A 47 -1.09 7.15 -16.66
C LYS A 47 -1.82 7.63 -17.91
N ARG A 48 -2.54 6.73 -18.58
CA ARG A 48 -3.42 7.15 -19.68
C ARG A 48 -4.45 8.14 -19.11
N LEU A 49 -4.76 9.20 -19.86
CA LEU A 49 -5.67 10.24 -19.39
C LEU A 49 -7.02 9.66 -18.92
N THR A 50 -7.59 8.74 -19.70
CA THR A 50 -8.85 8.06 -19.38
C THR A 50 -8.79 7.26 -18.07
N ASP A 51 -7.65 6.65 -17.76
CA ASP A 51 -7.48 5.91 -16.51
C ASP A 51 -7.28 6.87 -15.34
N ALA A 52 -6.55 7.97 -15.53
CA ALA A 52 -6.36 9.00 -14.51
C ALA A 52 -7.70 9.68 -14.15
N GLU A 53 -8.54 9.96 -15.16
CA GLU A 53 -9.89 10.51 -14.97
C GLU A 53 -10.82 9.51 -14.27
N ARG A 54 -10.84 8.24 -14.72
CA ARG A 54 -11.62 7.16 -14.07
C ARG A 54 -11.26 7.02 -12.60
N ASP A 55 -9.96 7.02 -12.29
CA ASP A 55 -9.47 6.80 -10.93
C ASP A 55 -9.46 8.11 -10.11
N GLY A 56 -9.87 9.24 -10.72
CA GLY A 56 -9.98 10.53 -10.06
C GLY A 56 -8.65 11.10 -9.58
N ASP A 57 -7.57 10.82 -10.31
CA ASP A 57 -6.22 11.34 -10.06
C ASP A 57 -6.11 12.82 -10.47
N ARG A 58 -5.18 13.55 -9.86
CA ARG A 58 -4.88 14.93 -10.26
C ARG A 58 -3.94 14.92 -11.46
N VAL A 59 -4.47 15.23 -12.64
CA VAL A 59 -3.67 15.39 -13.86
C VAL A 59 -2.99 16.77 -13.85
N LEU A 60 -1.66 16.79 -13.91
CA LEU A 60 -0.87 18.04 -13.92
C LEU A 60 -0.68 18.61 -15.33
N ALA A 61 -0.46 17.74 -16.31
CA ALA A 61 -0.35 18.05 -17.72
C ALA A 61 -0.59 16.76 -18.54
N VAL A 62 -0.79 16.89 -19.84
CA VAL A 62 -0.97 15.75 -20.76
C VAL A 62 0.15 15.72 -21.77
N ILE A 63 0.87 14.60 -21.85
CA ILE A 63 1.79 14.31 -22.96
C ILE A 63 0.97 13.91 -24.17
N THR A 64 1.03 14.70 -25.24
CA THR A 64 0.23 14.48 -26.46
C THR A 64 1.02 13.80 -27.56
N SER A 65 2.34 13.98 -27.58
CA SER A 65 3.25 13.43 -28.58
C SER A 65 4.68 13.34 -28.04
N THR A 66 5.44 12.39 -28.55
CA THR A 66 6.87 12.23 -28.30
C THR A 66 7.55 11.75 -29.59
N ALA A 67 8.71 12.31 -29.93
CA ALA A 67 9.53 11.86 -31.05
C ALA A 67 10.97 11.64 -30.60
N VAL A 68 11.67 10.71 -31.25
CA VAL A 68 13.10 10.43 -31.05
C VAL A 68 13.75 10.15 -32.40
N ASN A 69 14.90 10.76 -32.66
CA ASN A 69 15.69 10.48 -33.86
C ASN A 69 17.21 10.55 -33.58
N SER A 70 18.03 10.54 -34.63
CA SER A 70 19.48 10.70 -34.52
C SER A 70 20.02 11.74 -35.48
N ASP A 71 21.10 12.40 -35.06
CA ASP A 71 21.91 13.32 -35.88
C ASP A 71 22.56 12.62 -37.09
N GLY A 72 22.70 11.29 -37.04
CA GLY A 72 23.29 10.50 -38.11
C GLY A 72 24.72 10.93 -38.44
N ARG A 73 25.00 11.15 -39.73
CA ARG A 73 26.32 11.59 -40.20
C ARG A 73 26.46 13.11 -40.07
N SER A 74 26.84 13.58 -38.89
CA SER A 74 27.09 15.01 -38.60
C SER A 74 28.58 15.39 -38.76
N ASN A 75 28.92 16.67 -38.50
CA ASN A 75 30.30 17.21 -38.59
C ASN A 75 31.25 16.75 -37.46
N GLY A 76 30.97 15.59 -36.87
CA GLY A 76 31.70 14.99 -35.76
C GLY A 76 30.73 14.31 -34.80
N LEU A 77 31.16 13.22 -34.16
CA LEU A 77 30.31 12.40 -33.29
C LEU A 77 29.51 13.19 -32.24
N THR A 78 30.07 14.33 -31.81
CA THR A 78 29.56 15.17 -30.73
C THR A 78 28.97 16.49 -31.22
N ALA A 79 28.99 16.74 -32.53
CA ALA A 79 28.47 17.94 -33.15
C ALA A 79 26.97 17.78 -33.46
N PRO A 80 26.11 18.71 -33.02
CA PRO A 80 24.66 18.63 -33.24
C PRO A 80 24.30 18.83 -34.72
N ASN A 81 23.15 18.28 -35.15
CA ASN A 81 22.65 18.40 -36.52
C ASN A 81 21.30 19.15 -36.57
N GLY A 82 21.29 20.36 -37.13
CA GLY A 82 20.10 21.21 -37.24
C GLY A 82 18.98 20.60 -38.10
N GLU A 83 19.32 19.89 -39.19
CA GLU A 83 18.32 19.23 -40.05
C GLU A 83 17.62 18.10 -39.29
N ALA A 84 18.38 17.33 -38.49
CA ALA A 84 17.83 16.29 -37.63
C ALA A 84 16.91 16.87 -36.55
N GLN A 85 17.28 18.02 -35.95
CA GLN A 85 16.42 18.73 -35.00
C GLN A 85 15.13 19.24 -35.66
N CYS A 86 15.20 19.84 -36.85
CA CYS A 86 14.02 20.25 -37.61
C CYS A 86 13.08 19.07 -37.89
N ALA A 87 13.62 17.96 -38.38
CA ALA A 87 12.84 16.75 -38.68
C ALA A 87 12.14 16.20 -37.43
N LEU A 88 12.85 16.14 -36.29
CA LEU A 88 12.29 15.71 -35.01
C LEU A 88 11.14 16.60 -34.56
N LEU A 89 11.33 17.92 -34.62
CA LEU A 89 10.33 18.90 -34.19
C LEU A 89 9.10 18.85 -35.10
N ALA A 90 9.27 18.74 -36.42
CA ALA A 90 8.17 18.59 -37.37
C ALA A 90 7.40 17.27 -37.18
N GLU A 91 8.09 16.17 -36.85
CA GLU A 91 7.46 14.89 -36.56
C GLU A 91 6.62 14.94 -35.27
N ALA A 92 7.14 15.60 -34.22
CA ALA A 92 6.46 15.67 -32.93
C ALA A 92 5.18 16.53 -32.94
N HIS A 93 5.10 17.51 -33.84
CA HIS A 93 4.04 18.54 -33.84
C HIS A 93 3.15 18.47 -35.08
N ARG A 94 1.84 18.27 -34.86
CA ARG A 94 0.84 18.33 -35.94
C ARG A 94 0.52 19.75 -36.40
N ASP A 95 0.54 20.71 -35.49
CA ASP A 95 0.29 22.12 -35.77
C ASP A 95 1.26 23.00 -34.98
N PRO A 96 2.44 23.32 -35.55
CA PRO A 96 3.47 24.12 -34.90
C PRO A 96 2.99 25.51 -34.42
N ALA A 97 1.96 26.09 -35.05
CA ALA A 97 1.45 27.40 -34.70
C ALA A 97 0.69 27.42 -33.36
N THR A 98 0.31 26.24 -32.84
CA THR A 98 -0.38 26.10 -31.56
C THR A 98 0.55 26.08 -30.35
N VAL A 99 1.86 25.94 -30.55
CA VAL A 99 2.87 25.82 -29.50
C VAL A 99 3.23 27.19 -28.96
N ASP A 100 3.00 27.43 -27.67
CA ASP A 100 3.31 28.72 -27.03
C ASP A 100 4.78 28.83 -26.60
N TYR A 101 5.32 27.74 -26.06
CA TYR A 101 6.60 27.71 -25.36
C TYR A 101 7.43 26.46 -25.71
N VAL A 102 8.76 26.58 -25.79
CA VAL A 102 9.68 25.44 -25.83
C VAL A 102 10.70 25.54 -24.70
N GLU A 103 10.73 24.51 -23.86
CA GLU A 103 11.86 24.22 -22.99
C GLU A 103 12.96 23.60 -23.83
N ALA A 104 13.94 24.43 -24.18
CA ALA A 104 15.01 24.07 -25.07
C ALA A 104 16.03 23.12 -24.40
N HIS A 105 16.82 22.45 -25.24
CA HIS A 105 18.05 21.81 -24.79
C HIS A 105 19.03 22.88 -24.27
N GLY A 106 19.17 24.02 -24.95
CA GLY A 106 19.72 25.29 -24.46
C GLY A 106 20.87 25.13 -23.47
N THR A 107 22.02 24.66 -23.95
CA THR A 107 23.16 24.30 -23.10
C THR A 107 24.05 25.49 -22.77
N GLY A 108 23.95 26.59 -23.52
CA GLY A 108 24.88 27.72 -23.38
C GLY A 108 26.15 27.50 -24.17
N THR A 109 26.11 26.72 -25.25
CA THR A 109 27.30 26.42 -26.07
C THR A 109 27.32 27.27 -27.33
N ALA A 110 28.49 27.80 -27.68
CA ALA A 110 28.67 28.69 -28.84
C ALA A 110 28.23 28.06 -30.17
N LEU A 111 28.33 26.73 -30.32
CA LEU A 111 27.91 26.00 -31.51
C LEU A 111 26.45 25.51 -31.42
N GLY A 112 26.04 24.97 -30.27
CA GLY A 112 24.73 24.32 -30.13
C GLY A 112 23.57 25.30 -30.10
N ASP A 113 23.70 26.42 -29.40
CA ASP A 113 22.60 27.36 -29.21
C ASP A 113 22.11 27.99 -30.54
N PRO A 114 22.99 28.41 -31.48
CA PRO A 114 22.54 28.89 -32.80
C PRO A 114 21.87 27.82 -33.66
N ILE A 115 22.34 26.57 -33.58
CA ILE A 115 21.77 25.44 -34.33
C ILE A 115 20.35 25.15 -33.83
N GLU A 116 20.17 25.09 -32.52
CA GLU A 116 18.86 24.87 -31.91
C GLU A 116 17.89 26.04 -32.19
N ALA A 117 18.34 27.30 -32.04
CA ALA A 117 17.51 28.47 -32.34
C ALA A 117 17.05 28.45 -33.81
N SER A 118 17.94 28.12 -34.74
CA SER A 118 17.59 28.02 -36.17
C SER A 118 16.56 26.93 -36.44
N ALA A 119 16.71 25.76 -35.80
CA ALA A 119 15.75 24.66 -35.93
C ALA A 119 14.37 25.01 -35.38
N LEU A 120 14.33 25.67 -34.21
CA LEU A 120 13.08 26.16 -33.61
C LEU A 120 12.42 27.22 -34.50
N GLY A 121 13.17 28.18 -35.03
CA GLY A 121 12.65 29.21 -35.93
C GLY A 121 12.10 28.63 -37.23
N ALA A 122 12.78 27.63 -37.81
CA ALA A 122 12.34 26.97 -39.04
C ALA A 122 11.00 26.25 -38.87
N VAL A 123 10.77 25.58 -37.73
CA VAL A 123 9.54 24.79 -37.49
C VAL A 123 8.41 25.62 -36.90
N PHE A 124 8.70 26.50 -35.94
CA PHE A 124 7.68 27.21 -35.18
C PHE A 124 7.58 28.70 -35.48
N GLY A 125 8.64 29.31 -36.03
CA GLY A 125 8.71 30.75 -36.29
C GLY A 125 8.20 31.17 -37.67
N ALA A 126 8.23 30.26 -38.65
CA ALA A 126 7.79 30.53 -40.02
C ALA A 126 6.31 30.94 -40.07
N GLY A 127 6.03 32.16 -40.58
CA GLY A 127 4.67 32.67 -40.74
C GLY A 127 3.98 33.08 -39.43
N ARG A 128 4.73 33.18 -38.33
CA ARG A 128 4.21 33.54 -37.01
C ARG A 128 3.94 35.04 -36.91
N ASP A 129 2.86 35.40 -36.22
CA ASP A 129 2.55 36.79 -35.87
C ASP A 129 3.66 37.35 -34.96
N PRO A 130 4.29 38.49 -35.31
CA PRO A 130 5.31 39.12 -34.48
C PRO A 130 4.87 39.41 -33.04
N ASP A 131 3.57 39.62 -32.80
CA ASP A 131 3.02 39.84 -31.46
C ASP A 131 2.77 38.53 -30.69
N ARG A 132 2.98 37.37 -31.32
CA ARG A 132 2.81 36.04 -30.74
C ARG A 132 4.04 35.16 -31.01
N PRO A 133 5.28 35.59 -30.65
CA PRO A 133 6.48 34.81 -30.93
C PRO A 133 6.48 33.47 -30.19
N LEU A 134 7.32 32.53 -30.63
CA LEU A 134 7.59 31.33 -29.85
C LEU A 134 8.39 31.74 -28.61
N LEU A 135 7.87 31.41 -27.44
CA LEU A 135 8.58 31.65 -26.20
C LEU A 135 9.59 30.52 -25.97
N ILE A 136 10.81 30.84 -25.58
CA ILE A 136 11.86 29.84 -25.33
C ILE A 136 12.55 30.08 -23.98
N GLY A 137 13.03 29.00 -23.39
CA GLY A 137 13.82 29.05 -22.16
C GLY A 137 14.54 27.72 -21.87
N SER A 138 15.47 27.73 -20.90
CA SER A 138 16.21 26.54 -20.46
C SER A 138 16.43 26.53 -18.95
N VAL A 139 16.05 25.44 -18.29
CA VAL A 139 16.25 25.16 -16.86
C VAL A 139 17.72 25.04 -16.49
N LYS A 140 18.60 24.80 -17.48
CA LYS A 140 20.05 24.67 -17.25
C LYS A 140 20.66 25.98 -16.76
N THR A 141 20.02 27.10 -17.07
CA THR A 141 20.41 28.41 -16.53
C THR A 141 20.21 28.51 -15.01
N ASN A 142 19.36 27.68 -14.42
CA ASN A 142 19.12 27.61 -12.97
C ASN A 142 19.88 26.46 -12.28
N LEU A 143 19.88 25.27 -12.87
CA LEU A 143 20.34 24.03 -12.22
C LEU A 143 21.65 23.48 -12.81
N GLY A 144 22.16 24.10 -13.86
CA GLY A 144 23.23 23.52 -14.68
C GLY A 144 22.74 22.35 -15.55
N HIS A 145 23.69 21.74 -16.23
CA HIS A 145 23.49 20.57 -17.07
C HIS A 145 23.49 19.29 -16.22
N LEU A 146 22.30 18.79 -15.88
CA LEU A 146 22.08 17.56 -15.12
C LEU A 146 22.33 16.25 -15.89
N GLU A 147 22.96 16.32 -17.06
CA GLU A 147 23.34 15.18 -17.92
C GLU A 147 22.15 14.24 -18.18
N ALA A 148 22.22 12.99 -17.70
CA ALA A 148 21.14 12.02 -17.85
C ALA A 148 19.80 12.46 -17.22
N ALA A 149 19.79 13.48 -16.35
CA ALA A 149 18.59 14.04 -15.75
C ALA A 149 18.14 15.38 -16.38
N CYS A 150 18.78 15.88 -17.44
CA CYS A 150 18.41 17.15 -18.09
C CYS A 150 16.97 17.14 -18.64
N GLY A 151 16.61 16.12 -19.42
CA GLY A 151 15.30 16.05 -20.07
C GLY A 151 14.15 16.02 -19.04
N ILE A 152 14.30 15.22 -17.99
CA ILE A 152 13.28 15.12 -16.94
C ILE A 152 13.16 16.41 -16.12
N ALA A 153 14.26 17.15 -15.91
CA ALA A 153 14.20 18.45 -15.25
C ALA A 153 13.46 19.50 -16.09
N GLY A 154 13.72 19.54 -17.41
CA GLY A 154 12.98 20.39 -18.34
C GLY A 154 11.49 20.03 -18.41
N LEU A 155 11.17 18.73 -18.42
CA LEU A 155 9.79 18.23 -18.34
C LEU A 155 9.10 18.71 -17.06
N ILE A 156 9.73 18.55 -15.89
CA ILE A 156 9.18 18.98 -14.60
C ILE A 156 8.96 20.50 -14.56
N LYS A 157 9.93 21.31 -14.99
CA LYS A 157 9.77 22.77 -15.11
C LYS A 157 8.54 23.11 -15.96
N THR A 158 8.41 22.48 -17.12
CA THR A 158 7.33 22.76 -18.07
C THR A 158 5.97 22.34 -17.53
N VAL A 159 5.87 21.18 -16.88
CA VAL A 159 4.64 20.71 -16.21
C VAL A 159 4.24 21.66 -15.07
N LEU A 160 5.20 22.12 -14.26
CA LEU A 160 4.92 23.09 -13.21
C LEU A 160 4.47 24.44 -13.78
N ALA A 161 5.11 24.92 -14.85
CA ALA A 161 4.74 26.15 -15.53
C ALA A 161 3.32 26.08 -16.11
N LEU A 162 2.94 24.96 -16.75
CA LEU A 162 1.58 24.70 -17.20
C LEU A 162 0.58 24.66 -16.03
N HIS A 163 0.93 23.96 -14.95
CA HIS A 163 0.07 23.81 -13.78
C HIS A 163 -0.19 25.14 -13.07
N HIS A 164 0.83 26.00 -12.96
CA HIS A 164 0.72 27.33 -12.35
C HIS A 164 0.22 28.40 -13.35
N GLY A 165 0.21 28.10 -14.65
CA GLY A 165 -0.20 29.03 -15.69
C GLY A 165 0.75 30.22 -15.87
N GLU A 166 2.04 30.03 -15.59
CA GLU A 166 3.09 31.06 -15.62
C GLU A 166 4.39 30.46 -16.17
N ILE A 167 5.07 31.17 -17.06
CA ILE A 167 6.37 30.78 -17.61
C ILE A 167 7.47 31.49 -16.81
N PRO A 168 8.38 30.76 -16.15
CA PRO A 168 9.43 31.37 -15.34
C PRO A 168 10.55 31.97 -16.21
N ALA A 169 11.24 32.98 -15.68
CA ALA A 169 12.38 33.61 -16.33
C ALA A 169 13.56 32.66 -16.55
N GLN A 170 14.19 32.76 -17.72
CA GLN A 170 15.52 32.23 -17.99
C GLN A 170 16.58 33.18 -17.42
N LEU A 171 17.61 32.63 -16.77
CA LEU A 171 18.71 33.42 -16.23
C LEU A 171 19.81 33.66 -17.27
N HIS A 172 20.66 34.66 -17.00
CA HIS A 172 21.89 34.96 -17.73
C HIS A 172 21.72 35.37 -19.21
N PHE A 173 20.53 35.75 -19.62
CA PHE A 173 20.27 36.31 -20.95
C PHE A 173 20.24 37.85 -20.90
N THR A 174 21.14 38.48 -21.63
CA THR A 174 21.26 39.94 -21.79
C THR A 174 21.01 40.34 -23.24
N ARG A 175 21.61 39.63 -24.20
CA ARG A 175 21.44 39.88 -25.64
C ARG A 175 21.69 38.61 -26.46
N PRO A 176 21.03 38.44 -27.62
CA PRO A 176 21.26 37.30 -28.48
C PRO A 176 22.70 37.25 -29.01
N GLY A 177 23.19 36.04 -29.28
CA GLY A 177 24.50 35.83 -29.88
C GLY A 177 24.59 36.27 -31.36
N PRO A 178 25.80 36.53 -31.89
CA PRO A 178 25.98 37.06 -33.24
C PRO A 178 25.56 36.11 -34.36
N HIS A 179 25.32 34.82 -34.04
CA HIS A 179 24.99 33.77 -34.99
C HIS A 179 23.52 33.33 -34.94
N ALA A 180 22.67 34.02 -34.17
CA ALA A 180 21.23 33.78 -34.12
C ALA A 180 20.46 35.10 -33.90
N ASP A 181 19.78 35.58 -34.94
CA ASP A 181 18.83 36.68 -34.83
C ASP A 181 17.47 36.13 -34.39
N LEU A 182 17.21 36.15 -33.08
CA LEU A 182 16.02 35.53 -32.48
C LEU A 182 14.72 36.20 -32.97
N ASP A 183 14.72 37.52 -33.14
CA ASP A 183 13.54 38.27 -33.60
C ASP A 183 13.21 37.87 -35.05
N ALA A 184 14.21 37.78 -35.93
CA ALA A 184 14.03 37.31 -37.30
C ALA A 184 13.58 35.84 -37.38
N LEU A 185 13.92 35.03 -36.38
CA LEU A 185 13.48 33.64 -36.25
C LEU A 185 12.10 33.50 -35.59
N GLY A 186 11.45 34.59 -35.19
CA GLY A 186 10.16 34.57 -34.50
C GLY A 186 10.22 33.98 -33.09
N LEU A 187 11.37 34.08 -32.42
CA LEU A 187 11.67 33.53 -31.10
C LEU A 187 11.87 34.63 -30.06
N ARG A 188 11.39 34.42 -28.84
CA ARG A 188 11.64 35.32 -27.71
C ARG A 188 12.04 34.54 -26.46
N VAL A 189 13.20 34.88 -25.89
CA VAL A 189 13.64 34.35 -24.60
C VAL A 189 12.81 35.01 -23.49
N VAL A 190 12.27 34.21 -22.58
CA VAL A 190 11.50 34.70 -21.42
C VAL A 190 12.47 35.19 -20.34
N THR A 191 12.57 36.50 -20.11
CA THR A 191 13.53 37.13 -19.18
C THR A 191 12.92 37.57 -17.85
N CYS A 192 11.60 37.60 -17.75
CA CYS A 192 10.84 37.80 -16.52
C CYS A 192 9.69 36.79 -16.46
N ALA A 193 9.24 36.45 -15.26
CA ALA A 193 8.10 35.54 -15.12
C ALA A 193 6.84 36.21 -15.72
N GLU A 194 6.15 35.51 -16.62
CA GLU A 194 5.00 36.03 -17.34
C GLU A 194 3.84 35.01 -17.38
N PRO A 195 2.57 35.46 -17.34
CA PRO A 195 1.42 34.56 -17.48
C PRO A 195 1.48 33.77 -18.79
N TRP A 196 1.05 32.52 -18.75
CA TRP A 196 1.04 31.69 -19.95
C TRP A 196 0.05 32.23 -21.00
N PRO A 197 0.50 32.57 -22.22
CA PRO A 197 -0.29 33.37 -23.16
C PRO A 197 -1.48 32.64 -23.78
N ARG A 198 -1.39 31.32 -23.97
CA ARG A 198 -2.45 30.45 -24.54
C ARG A 198 -2.94 30.97 -25.90
N TYR A 199 -2.00 31.13 -26.82
CA TYR A 199 -2.27 31.72 -28.13
C TYR A 199 -3.38 30.98 -28.90
N SER A 200 -3.53 29.68 -28.70
CA SER A 200 -4.55 28.81 -29.31
C SER A 200 -5.75 28.51 -28.39
N GLY A 201 -5.84 29.15 -27.22
CA GLY A 201 -6.83 28.87 -26.18
C GLY A 201 -6.46 27.73 -25.23
N THR A 202 -5.43 26.92 -25.57
CA THR A 202 -4.88 25.86 -24.72
C THR A 202 -3.38 26.04 -24.57
N ALA A 203 -2.89 26.07 -23.34
CA ALA A 203 -1.45 26.16 -23.08
C ALA A 203 -0.72 24.92 -23.63
N THR A 204 0.19 25.12 -24.58
CA THR A 204 0.92 24.04 -25.27
C THR A 204 2.43 24.31 -25.27
N ALA A 205 3.23 23.30 -24.94
CA ALA A 205 4.68 23.41 -24.92
C ALA A 205 5.42 22.21 -25.50
N GLY A 206 6.62 22.46 -26.01
CA GLY A 206 7.61 21.45 -26.34
C GLY A 206 8.74 21.35 -25.30
N VAL A 207 9.36 20.18 -25.18
CA VAL A 207 10.56 19.97 -24.36
C VAL A 207 11.59 19.20 -25.18
N SER A 208 12.76 19.80 -25.40
CA SER A 208 13.84 19.24 -26.22
C SER A 208 15.01 18.73 -25.38
N ALA A 209 15.60 17.61 -25.80
CA ALA A 209 16.87 17.12 -25.29
C ALA A 209 17.70 16.48 -26.41
N PHE A 210 18.90 17.02 -26.63
CA PHE A 210 19.83 16.56 -27.67
C PHE A 210 21.05 15.93 -27.02
N GLY A 211 21.20 14.62 -27.19
CA GLY A 211 22.24 13.84 -26.53
C GLY A 211 23.58 14.05 -27.19
N PHE A 212 24.65 14.12 -26.39
CA PHE A 212 26.02 14.26 -26.88
C PHE A 212 26.47 13.13 -27.83
N GLY A 213 25.82 11.95 -27.77
CA GLY A 213 26.02 10.85 -28.71
C GLY A 213 25.15 10.91 -29.98
N GLY A 214 24.51 12.05 -30.26
CA GLY A 214 23.72 12.28 -31.47
C GLY A 214 22.32 11.66 -31.46
N THR A 215 21.73 11.36 -30.29
CA THR A 215 20.32 10.94 -30.17
C THR A 215 19.50 12.09 -29.64
N ASN A 216 18.42 12.44 -30.35
CA ASN A 216 17.56 13.58 -30.03
C ASN A 216 16.19 13.12 -29.58
N ALA A 217 15.59 13.84 -28.63
CA ALA A 217 14.24 13.60 -28.16
C ALA A 217 13.45 14.90 -28.01
N HIS A 218 12.16 14.85 -28.33
CA HIS A 218 11.22 15.95 -28.13
C HIS A 218 9.88 15.45 -27.58
N VAL A 219 9.32 16.18 -26.62
CA VAL A 219 8.03 15.86 -25.97
C VAL A 219 7.09 17.05 -26.08
N VAL A 220 5.82 16.78 -26.41
CA VAL A 220 4.76 17.80 -26.49
C VAL A 220 3.81 17.65 -25.31
N LEU A 221 3.56 18.77 -24.62
CA LEU A 221 2.72 18.88 -23.42
C LEU A 221 1.57 19.86 -23.65
N THR A 222 0.41 19.56 -23.07
CA THR A 222 -0.75 20.47 -23.03
C THR A 222 -1.29 20.59 -21.60
N GLU A 223 -1.88 21.74 -21.27
CA GLU A 223 -2.60 21.89 -19.99
C GLU A 223 -3.82 20.98 -19.90
N HIS A 224 -4.13 20.50 -18.70
CA HIS A 224 -5.38 19.78 -18.42
C HIS A 224 -6.29 20.65 -17.54
N ARG A 225 -7.52 20.89 -18.01
CA ARG A 225 -8.55 21.60 -17.24
C ARG A 225 -9.60 20.61 -16.75
N ALA A 226 -9.47 20.19 -15.49
CA ALA A 226 -10.42 19.25 -14.89
C ALA A 226 -11.82 19.89 -14.76
N SER A 227 -12.86 19.09 -15.02
CA SER A 227 -14.24 19.47 -14.69
C SER A 227 -14.39 19.63 -13.18
N ALA A 228 -15.10 20.68 -12.74
CA ALA A 228 -15.32 20.92 -11.32
C ALA A 228 -16.15 19.76 -10.73
N ARG A 229 -15.56 19.01 -9.79
CA ARG A 229 -16.29 17.96 -9.07
C ARG A 229 -17.35 18.60 -8.16
N PRO A 230 -18.60 18.07 -8.13
CA PRO A 230 -19.63 18.54 -7.22
C PRO A 230 -19.13 18.52 -5.78
N GLN A 231 -19.46 19.55 -5.02
CA GLN A 231 -19.12 19.61 -3.60
C GLN A 231 -20.20 18.89 -2.80
N GLY A 232 -19.78 18.01 -1.88
CA GLY A 232 -20.69 17.42 -0.90
C GLY A 232 -21.20 18.45 0.11
N PRO A 233 -22.26 18.14 0.87
CA PRO A 233 -22.80 19.03 1.90
C PRO A 233 -21.73 19.37 2.95
N GLY A 234 -21.63 20.64 3.34
CA GLY A 234 -20.57 21.17 4.20
C GLY A 234 -20.64 20.81 5.69
N GLU A 235 -21.54 19.91 6.11
CA GLU A 235 -21.79 19.59 7.53
C GLU A 235 -21.12 18.28 8.03
N ARG A 236 -20.48 17.52 7.13
CA ARG A 236 -19.80 16.26 7.46
C ARG A 236 -18.57 16.50 8.34
N PRO A 237 -18.43 15.80 9.48
CA PRO A 237 -17.18 15.82 10.23
C PRO A 237 -16.01 15.33 9.38
N ALA A 238 -14.89 16.05 9.45
CA ALA A 238 -13.64 15.67 8.82
C ALA A 238 -13.09 14.40 9.46
N LEU A 239 -12.55 13.50 8.63
CA LEU A 239 -11.81 12.30 9.04
C LEU A 239 -10.47 12.30 8.32
N LEU A 240 -9.39 12.60 9.04
CA LEU A 240 -8.04 12.62 8.51
C LEU A 240 -7.30 11.37 8.96
N LEU A 241 -6.70 10.64 8.01
CA LEU A 241 -5.96 9.41 8.29
C LEU A 241 -4.46 9.66 8.17
N LEU A 242 -3.69 9.14 9.12
CA LEU A 242 -2.24 9.17 9.13
C LEU A 242 -1.72 7.77 9.40
N ASP A 243 -0.65 7.36 8.71
CA ASP A 243 0.06 6.14 9.03
C ASP A 243 1.58 6.31 8.90
N GLY A 244 2.31 5.35 9.45
CA GLY A 244 3.75 5.36 9.40
C GLY A 244 4.37 4.03 9.83
N PRO A 245 5.66 3.83 9.52
CA PRO A 245 6.38 2.63 9.93
C PRO A 245 6.59 2.55 11.44
N THR A 246 6.56 3.68 12.15
CA THR A 246 6.65 3.76 13.62
C THR A 246 5.68 4.80 14.16
N GLY A 247 5.25 4.66 15.42
CA GLY A 247 4.40 5.66 16.08
C GLY A 247 5.03 7.05 16.15
N GLU A 248 6.36 7.14 16.32
CA GLU A 248 7.09 8.41 16.32
C GLU A 248 6.96 9.16 14.98
N ARG A 249 7.01 8.41 13.87
CA ARG A 249 6.88 8.98 12.52
C ARG A 249 5.49 9.56 12.28
N VAL A 250 4.46 8.89 12.78
CA VAL A 250 3.08 9.40 12.75
C VAL A 250 2.97 10.70 13.56
N ARG A 251 3.54 10.74 14.77
CA ARG A 251 3.53 11.94 15.62
C ARG A 251 4.28 13.12 15.00
N SER A 252 5.48 12.88 14.48
CA SER A 252 6.27 13.91 13.80
C SER A 252 5.51 14.50 12.61
N TYR A 253 4.92 13.65 11.78
CA TYR A 253 4.14 14.11 10.63
C TYR A 253 2.87 14.87 11.06
N ALA A 254 2.19 14.45 12.14
CA ALA A 254 1.06 15.19 12.68
C ALA A 254 1.43 16.62 13.12
N GLY A 255 2.62 16.79 13.71
CA GLY A 255 3.17 18.11 14.06
C GLY A 255 3.40 18.98 12.83
N GLU A 256 4.10 18.45 11.82
CA GLU A 256 4.36 19.14 10.55
C GLU A 256 3.07 19.55 9.84
N LEU A 257 2.07 18.67 9.84
CA LEU A 257 0.77 18.95 9.24
C LEU A 257 0.03 20.07 9.99
N ALA A 258 0.09 20.06 11.33
CA ALA A 258 -0.51 21.13 12.14
C ALA A 258 0.17 22.49 11.91
N ASP A 259 1.50 22.53 11.73
CA ASP A 259 2.24 23.74 11.37
C ASP A 259 1.85 24.26 9.98
N TRP A 260 1.82 23.37 9.00
CA TRP A 260 1.47 23.71 7.62
C TRP A 260 0.03 24.23 7.48
N LEU A 261 -0.91 23.70 8.26
CA LEU A 261 -2.29 24.17 8.24
C LEU A 261 -2.44 25.65 8.66
N HIS A 262 -1.48 26.21 9.39
CA HIS A 262 -1.46 27.64 9.70
C HIS A 262 -1.09 28.50 8.48
N THR A 263 -0.27 27.98 7.57
CA THR A 263 0.16 28.69 6.35
C THR A 263 -0.75 28.42 5.14
N ALA A 264 -1.69 27.47 5.26
CA ALA A 264 -2.60 27.07 4.19
C ALA A 264 -4.10 27.26 4.55
N PRO A 265 -4.57 28.47 4.95
CA PRO A 265 -5.93 28.68 5.46
C PRO A 265 -7.04 28.45 4.42
N ARG A 266 -6.70 28.42 3.12
CA ARG A 266 -7.66 28.18 2.03
C ARG A 266 -7.90 26.69 1.75
N VAL A 267 -7.09 25.79 2.32
CA VAL A 267 -7.29 24.34 2.16
C VAL A 267 -8.47 23.89 3.03
N ARG A 268 -9.40 23.14 2.45
CA ARG A 268 -10.56 22.60 3.17
C ARG A 268 -10.21 21.26 3.81
N ASP A 269 -10.89 20.92 4.90
CA ASP A 269 -10.69 19.63 5.57
C ASP A 269 -11.09 18.43 4.71
N SER A 270 -12.08 18.57 3.83
CA SER A 270 -12.44 17.53 2.87
C SER A 270 -11.34 17.26 1.85
N ASP A 271 -10.71 18.31 1.31
CA ASP A 271 -9.57 18.18 0.39
C ASP A 271 -8.38 17.48 1.09
N LEU A 272 -8.14 17.81 2.37
CA LEU A 272 -7.13 17.17 3.20
C LEU A 272 -7.46 15.70 3.47
N ALA A 273 -8.69 15.39 3.89
CA ALA A 273 -9.17 14.03 4.15
C ALA A 273 -8.98 13.13 2.93
N ARG A 274 -9.45 13.59 1.76
CA ARG A 274 -9.29 12.85 0.50
C ARG A 274 -7.83 12.65 0.12
N THR A 275 -7.01 13.69 0.25
CA THR A 275 -5.58 13.60 -0.08
C THR A 275 -4.85 12.61 0.84
N LEU A 276 -5.11 12.66 2.14
CA LEU A 276 -4.47 11.78 3.11
C LEU A 276 -4.95 10.33 3.02
N ALA A 277 -6.24 10.10 2.76
CA ALA A 277 -6.77 8.75 2.53
C ALA A 277 -6.05 8.02 1.38
N GLY A 278 -5.62 8.75 0.35
CA GLY A 278 -4.80 8.21 -0.74
C GLY A 278 -3.33 7.94 -0.41
N ARG A 279 -2.86 8.38 0.77
CA ARG A 279 -1.48 8.18 1.26
C ARG A 279 -1.37 7.08 2.32
N THR A 280 -2.48 6.70 2.95
CA THR A 280 -2.55 5.67 3.99
C THR A 280 -2.68 4.25 3.44
N GLY A 281 -2.44 3.25 4.30
CA GLY A 281 -2.53 1.81 3.98
C GLY A 281 -1.18 1.11 3.89
N ARG A 282 -0.08 1.79 4.21
CA ARG A 282 1.29 1.26 4.10
C ARG A 282 2.00 1.12 5.45
N GLY A 283 1.56 1.86 6.46
CA GLY A 283 2.12 1.86 7.81
C GLY A 283 1.37 0.96 8.80
N ARG A 284 2.11 0.32 9.70
CA ARG A 284 1.56 -0.45 10.83
C ARG A 284 0.92 0.46 11.87
N HIS A 285 1.57 1.58 12.20
CA HIS A 285 1.05 2.52 13.18
C HIS A 285 0.16 3.52 12.47
N ARG A 286 -1.07 3.67 12.98
CA ARG A 286 -2.11 4.47 12.35
C ARG A 286 -2.75 5.40 13.36
N ALA A 287 -3.16 6.56 12.89
CA ALA A 287 -3.92 7.52 13.65
C ALA A 287 -4.99 8.15 12.77
N ALA A 288 -6.08 8.56 13.39
CA ALA A 288 -7.19 9.24 12.75
C ALA A 288 -7.64 10.44 13.59
N VAL A 289 -7.85 11.57 12.92
CA VAL A 289 -8.39 12.79 13.53
C VAL A 289 -9.81 13.01 13.03
N VAL A 290 -10.77 13.07 13.95
CA VAL A 290 -12.20 13.21 13.65
C VAL A 290 -12.77 14.47 14.30
N THR A 291 -13.14 15.46 13.48
CA THR A 291 -13.44 16.82 13.96
C THR A 291 -14.49 17.53 13.13
N ARG A 292 -15.11 18.58 13.69
CA ARG A 292 -16.12 19.40 13.00
C ARG A 292 -15.55 20.65 12.34
N ASP A 293 -14.39 21.10 12.80
CA ASP A 293 -13.80 22.34 12.32
C ASP A 293 -12.26 22.30 12.35
N ARG A 294 -11.69 23.28 11.66
CA ARG A 294 -10.24 23.45 11.50
C ARG A 294 -9.52 23.62 12.85
N SER A 295 -10.14 24.28 13.83
CA SER A 295 -9.50 24.52 15.14
C SER A 295 -9.35 23.22 15.92
N GLN A 296 -10.40 22.39 15.91
CA GLN A 296 -10.36 21.04 16.47
C GLN A 296 -9.34 20.16 15.73
N THR A 297 -9.28 20.26 14.39
CA THR A 297 -8.30 19.51 13.57
C THR A 297 -6.87 19.82 14.01
N VAL A 298 -6.50 21.11 14.05
CA VAL A 298 -5.15 21.54 14.43
C VAL A 298 -4.85 21.13 15.86
N HIS A 299 -5.79 21.31 16.79
CA HIS A 299 -5.63 20.89 18.18
C HIS A 299 -5.37 19.38 18.30
N ALA A 300 -6.18 18.55 17.66
CA ALA A 300 -6.03 17.09 17.69
C ALA A 300 -4.70 16.61 17.08
N LEU A 301 -4.26 17.21 15.96
CA LEU A 301 -2.95 16.92 15.37
C LEU A 301 -1.79 17.29 16.31
N ARG A 302 -1.88 18.41 17.03
CA ARG A 302 -0.88 18.78 18.05
C ARG A 302 -0.88 17.83 19.25
N ARG A 303 -2.05 17.37 19.69
CA ARG A 303 -2.17 16.34 20.74
C ARG A 303 -1.54 15.02 20.30
N LEU A 304 -1.79 14.60 19.06
CA LEU A 304 -1.13 13.44 18.47
C LEU A 304 0.40 13.63 18.44
N ALA A 305 0.89 14.78 17.99
CA ALA A 305 2.32 15.08 17.93
C ALA A 305 3.03 14.96 19.29
N THR A 306 2.37 15.37 20.39
CA THR A 306 2.92 15.27 21.75
C THR A 306 2.60 13.95 22.46
N GLY A 307 1.85 13.04 21.82
CA GLY A 307 1.41 11.78 22.43
C GLY A 307 0.33 11.96 23.50
N GLY A 308 -0.35 13.10 23.53
CA GLY A 308 -1.40 13.40 24.49
C GLY A 308 -2.78 12.89 24.06
N PRO A 309 -3.67 12.51 24.99
CA PRO A 309 -5.04 12.10 24.67
C PRO A 309 -5.86 13.26 24.09
N SER A 310 -6.85 12.92 23.26
CA SER A 310 -7.90 13.81 22.74
C SER A 310 -9.14 13.00 22.38
N LEU A 311 -10.34 13.57 22.58
CA LEU A 311 -11.60 12.95 22.15
C LEU A 311 -11.76 12.89 20.62
N HIS A 312 -10.94 13.64 19.90
CA HIS A 312 -10.94 13.72 18.44
C HIS A 312 -9.86 12.84 17.80
N LEU A 313 -9.16 12.03 18.60
CA LEU A 313 -8.03 11.23 18.16
C LEU A 313 -8.31 9.75 18.40
N VAL A 314 -8.17 8.95 17.34
CA VAL A 314 -8.15 7.48 17.43
C VAL A 314 -6.78 7.00 16.96
N THR A 315 -6.14 6.15 17.74
CA THR A 315 -4.86 5.53 17.37
C THR A 315 -5.00 4.02 17.38
N GLY A 316 -4.30 3.35 16.49
CA GLY A 316 -4.31 1.90 16.42
C GLY A 316 -3.05 1.35 15.76
N GLU A 317 -2.86 0.05 15.92
CA GLU A 317 -1.93 -0.72 15.12
C GLU A 317 -2.73 -1.75 14.34
N GLY A 318 -2.43 -1.90 13.05
CA GLY A 318 -3.16 -2.82 12.19
C GLY A 318 -2.26 -3.44 11.14
N THR A 319 -2.45 -4.73 10.88
CA THR A 319 -1.91 -5.40 9.69
C THR A 319 -2.92 -5.31 8.53
N PRO A 320 -2.46 -5.35 7.27
CA PRO A 320 -3.35 -5.28 6.11
C PRO A 320 -4.32 -6.46 5.97
N ASP A 321 -4.07 -7.61 6.60
CA ASP A 321 -4.74 -8.88 6.29
C ASP A 321 -5.83 -9.29 7.31
N GLY A 322 -6.51 -8.32 7.94
CA GLY A 322 -7.60 -8.60 8.88
C GLY A 322 -8.89 -9.03 8.16
N PRO A 323 -9.65 -10.03 8.65
CA PRO A 323 -10.93 -10.41 8.06
C PRO A 323 -11.94 -9.26 8.15
N ALA A 324 -12.88 -9.22 7.21
CA ALA A 324 -13.99 -8.27 7.24
C ALA A 324 -14.81 -8.42 8.55
N PRO A 325 -15.42 -7.32 9.04
CA PRO A 325 -16.09 -7.31 10.33
C PRO A 325 -17.37 -8.16 10.33
N VAL A 326 -17.73 -8.69 11.49
CA VAL A 326 -19.06 -9.25 11.77
C VAL A 326 -19.99 -8.11 12.15
N TRP A 327 -21.14 -7.98 11.48
CA TRP A 327 -22.13 -6.96 11.83
C TRP A 327 -23.17 -7.54 12.79
N VAL A 328 -23.32 -6.87 13.93
CA VAL A 328 -24.20 -7.27 15.03
C VAL A 328 -25.36 -6.29 15.12
N PHE A 329 -26.58 -6.77 14.93
CA PHE A 329 -27.79 -5.97 14.97
C PHE A 329 -28.45 -6.08 16.34
N SER A 330 -28.62 -4.94 17.02
CA SER A 330 -29.18 -4.89 18.36
C SER A 330 -30.68 -5.23 18.39
N GLY A 331 -31.16 -5.65 19.56
CA GLY A 331 -32.59 -5.83 19.82
C GLY A 331 -33.29 -4.54 20.28
N TYR A 332 -34.42 -4.72 20.96
CA TYR A 332 -35.15 -3.65 21.63
C TYR A 332 -34.30 -2.97 22.72
N GLY A 333 -34.45 -1.66 22.91
CA GLY A 333 -33.78 -0.88 23.96
C GLY A 333 -32.64 0.02 23.47
N SER A 334 -32.26 -0.06 22.19
CA SER A 334 -31.26 0.83 21.59
C SER A 334 -31.83 2.17 21.11
N GLN A 335 -33.15 2.34 21.11
CA GLN A 335 -33.83 3.55 20.66
C GLN A 335 -33.64 4.74 21.60
N TRP A 336 -33.71 5.94 21.05
CA TRP A 336 -33.78 7.19 21.79
C TRP A 336 -34.29 8.34 20.89
N PRO A 337 -34.98 9.35 21.44
CA PRO A 337 -35.47 10.48 20.65
C PRO A 337 -34.33 11.28 20.02
N GLY A 338 -34.42 11.58 18.72
CA GLY A 338 -33.37 12.32 18.00
C GLY A 338 -32.24 11.45 17.40
N MET A 339 -32.31 10.12 17.51
CA MET A 339 -31.32 9.23 16.91
C MET A 339 -31.22 9.40 15.39
N GLY A 340 -30.01 9.41 14.84
CA GLY A 340 -29.77 9.53 13.39
C GLY A 340 -30.05 10.93 12.79
N ARG A 341 -30.42 11.92 13.62
CA ARG A 341 -30.80 13.26 13.15
C ARG A 341 -29.69 14.00 12.43
N ARG A 342 -28.44 14.01 12.91
CA ARG A 342 -27.37 14.70 12.16
C ARG A 342 -26.87 13.86 11.01
N LEU A 343 -27.05 12.54 11.03
CA LEU A 343 -26.78 11.71 9.86
C LEU A 343 -27.70 12.06 8.68
N LEU A 344 -28.96 12.43 8.92
CA LEU A 344 -29.86 12.89 7.85
C LEU A 344 -29.34 14.11 7.08
N THR A 345 -28.59 15.00 7.73
CA THR A 345 -28.03 16.20 7.06
C THR A 345 -26.60 15.98 6.59
N ALA A 346 -25.80 15.26 7.35
CA ALA A 346 -24.39 15.03 7.05
C ALA A 346 -24.17 13.94 6.00
N GLU A 347 -24.95 12.85 6.03
CA GLU A 347 -24.70 11.64 5.24
C GLU A 347 -25.89 11.34 4.30
N PRO A 348 -25.87 11.80 3.04
CA PRO A 348 -26.90 11.59 2.02
C PRO A 348 -27.28 10.13 1.83
N VAL A 349 -26.33 9.17 1.91
CA VAL A 349 -26.68 7.75 1.79
C VAL A 349 -27.63 7.30 2.91
N PHE A 350 -27.42 7.80 4.13
CA PHE A 350 -28.32 7.52 5.24
C PHE A 350 -29.68 8.20 5.02
N ALA A 351 -29.69 9.45 4.54
CA ALA A 351 -30.92 10.17 4.23
C ALA A 351 -31.73 9.47 3.13
N ASP A 352 -31.09 9.08 2.03
CA ASP A 352 -31.70 8.36 0.90
C ASP A 352 -32.23 6.99 1.36
N ALA A 353 -31.51 6.28 2.24
CA ALA A 353 -31.99 5.02 2.80
C ALA A 353 -33.24 5.22 3.68
N VAL A 354 -33.26 6.26 4.52
CA VAL A 354 -34.44 6.61 5.30
C VAL A 354 -35.63 6.95 4.39
N GLU A 355 -35.42 7.72 3.32
CA GLU A 355 -36.46 8.06 2.36
C GLU A 355 -37.01 6.83 1.63
N ARG A 356 -36.14 5.90 1.22
CA ARG A 356 -36.58 4.65 0.58
C ARG A 356 -37.34 3.71 1.51
N LEU A 357 -36.97 3.66 2.80
CA LEU A 357 -37.61 2.81 3.80
C LEU A 357 -38.92 3.39 4.35
N GLU A 358 -39.08 4.72 4.30
CA GLU A 358 -40.27 5.44 4.76
C GLU A 358 -41.60 4.87 4.21
N PRO A 359 -41.81 4.72 2.88
CA PRO A 359 -43.07 4.20 2.36
C PRO A 359 -43.35 2.76 2.80
N LEU A 360 -42.30 1.93 2.96
CA LEU A 360 -42.45 0.54 3.41
C LEU A 360 -42.95 0.46 4.86
N LEU A 361 -42.37 1.26 5.75
CA LEU A 361 -42.77 1.29 7.16
C LEU A 361 -44.13 1.95 7.36
N ARG A 362 -44.46 2.99 6.57
CA ARG A 362 -45.81 3.58 6.58
C ARG A 362 -46.85 2.56 6.15
N TRP A 363 -46.60 1.83 5.08
CA TRP A 363 -47.55 0.86 4.55
C TRP A 363 -47.77 -0.33 5.49
N HIS A 364 -46.69 -0.93 6.01
CA HIS A 364 -46.80 -2.16 6.80
C HIS A 364 -47.06 -1.91 8.29
N ALA A 365 -46.46 -0.89 8.89
CA ALA A 365 -46.54 -0.63 10.33
C ALA A 365 -47.38 0.60 10.68
N GLY A 366 -47.78 1.43 9.71
CA GLY A 366 -48.42 2.72 9.99
C GLY A 366 -47.48 3.75 10.64
N VAL A 367 -46.16 3.53 10.55
CA VAL A 367 -45.16 4.34 11.24
C VAL A 367 -44.33 5.14 10.24
N SER A 368 -44.11 6.42 10.56
CA SER A 368 -43.18 7.27 9.81
C SER A 368 -41.77 7.15 10.39
N LEU A 369 -40.78 6.75 9.58
CA LEU A 369 -39.40 6.60 10.02
C LEU A 369 -38.81 7.98 10.38
N SER A 370 -38.83 8.89 9.41
CA SER A 370 -38.32 10.26 9.53
C SER A 370 -38.95 11.06 10.67
N ALA A 371 -40.26 10.96 10.90
CA ALA A 371 -40.92 11.66 12.00
C ALA A 371 -40.42 11.16 13.38
N ASN A 372 -40.08 9.88 13.49
CA ASN A 372 -39.60 9.27 14.73
C ASN A 372 -38.09 9.43 14.98
N LEU A 373 -37.34 10.04 14.04
CA LEU A 373 -35.95 10.47 14.25
C LEU A 373 -35.85 11.88 14.84
N ARG A 374 -36.99 12.54 15.08
CA ARG A 374 -37.02 13.88 15.66
C ARG A 374 -36.79 13.84 17.18
N PRO A 375 -36.25 14.91 17.79
CA PRO A 375 -36.01 14.97 19.24
C PRO A 375 -37.27 14.87 20.09
N ASP A 376 -38.43 15.24 19.54
CA ASP A 376 -39.75 15.25 20.18
C ASP A 376 -40.56 13.95 19.94
N ALA A 377 -39.96 12.94 19.32
CA ALA A 377 -40.64 11.67 19.02
C ALA A 377 -40.95 10.88 20.30
N ASP A 378 -42.18 10.34 20.38
CA ASP A 378 -42.58 9.41 21.43
C ASP A 378 -42.19 7.98 21.03
N LEU A 379 -41.21 7.43 21.74
CA LEU A 379 -40.66 6.09 21.54
C LEU A 379 -41.00 5.16 22.72
N SER A 380 -42.21 5.28 23.26
CA SER A 380 -42.71 4.45 24.37
C SER A 380 -43.34 3.13 23.91
N SER A 381 -44.02 3.12 22.77
CA SER A 381 -44.77 1.94 22.29
C SER A 381 -43.90 0.98 21.46
N PRO A 382 -43.89 -0.33 21.77
CA PRO A 382 -43.19 -1.33 20.94
C PRO A 382 -43.64 -1.34 19.48
N ALA A 383 -44.93 -1.06 19.22
CA ALA A 383 -45.50 -1.00 17.87
C ALA A 383 -44.83 0.07 17.00
N VAL A 384 -44.33 1.16 17.61
CA VAL A 384 -43.58 2.23 16.95
C VAL A 384 -42.07 1.95 16.96
N VAL A 385 -41.53 1.59 18.12
CA VAL A 385 -40.08 1.46 18.33
C VAL A 385 -39.46 0.38 17.45
N MET A 386 -40.07 -0.81 17.36
CA MET A 386 -39.45 -1.93 16.64
C MET A 386 -39.32 -1.67 15.13
N PRO A 387 -40.35 -1.16 14.41
CA PRO A 387 -40.20 -0.77 13.01
C PRO A 387 -39.18 0.35 12.78
N VAL A 388 -39.14 1.35 13.68
CA VAL A 388 -38.17 2.46 13.59
C VAL A 388 -36.75 1.94 13.77
N LEU A 389 -36.49 1.08 14.76
CA LEU A 389 -35.18 0.46 14.96
C LEU A 389 -34.74 -0.36 13.74
N TYR A 390 -35.64 -1.17 13.19
CA TYR A 390 -35.38 -1.91 11.96
C TYR A 390 -34.97 -0.96 10.81
N GLY A 391 -35.73 0.11 10.56
CA GLY A 391 -35.42 1.09 9.53
C GLY A 391 -34.06 1.78 9.74
N VAL A 392 -33.75 2.20 10.96
CA VAL A 392 -32.47 2.83 11.29
C VAL A 392 -31.31 1.86 11.12
N GLN A 393 -31.45 0.61 11.56
CA GLN A 393 -30.40 -0.41 11.41
C GLN A 393 -30.07 -0.69 9.94
N LEU A 394 -31.07 -0.75 9.06
CA LEU A 394 -30.84 -0.89 7.62
C LEU A 394 -30.15 0.35 7.03
N ALA A 395 -30.61 1.56 7.38
CA ALA A 395 -29.98 2.79 6.92
C ALA A 395 -28.51 2.91 7.39
N LEU A 396 -28.19 2.45 8.59
CA LEU A 396 -26.81 2.38 9.10
C LEU A 396 -25.97 1.31 8.38
N ALA A 397 -26.53 0.15 8.07
CA ALA A 397 -25.85 -0.90 7.30
C ALA A 397 -25.50 -0.42 5.88
N GLU A 398 -26.41 0.32 5.25
CA GLU A 398 -26.15 0.99 3.98
C GLU A 398 -25.09 2.08 4.08
N LEU A 399 -25.11 2.88 5.15
CA LEU A 399 -24.08 3.88 5.40
C LEU A 399 -22.69 3.24 5.52
N TRP A 400 -22.55 2.15 6.29
CA TRP A 400 -21.30 1.38 6.35
C TRP A 400 -20.86 0.87 4.97
N SER A 401 -21.81 0.35 4.19
CA SER A 401 -21.57 -0.14 2.82
C SER A 401 -21.07 0.96 1.88
N SER A 402 -21.55 2.19 2.02
CA SER A 402 -21.07 3.33 1.22
C SER A 402 -19.59 3.67 1.48
N TYR A 403 -19.11 3.36 2.69
CA TYR A 403 -17.68 3.44 3.03
C TYR A 403 -16.90 2.18 2.63
N GLY A 404 -17.50 1.25 1.89
CA GLY A 404 -16.83 0.06 1.34
C GLY A 404 -16.68 -1.08 2.31
N LEU A 405 -17.29 -0.98 3.48
CA LEU A 405 -17.30 -2.04 4.48
C LEU A 405 -18.46 -2.98 4.17
N GLN A 406 -18.17 -4.27 4.09
CA GLN A 406 -19.16 -5.33 3.94
C GLN A 406 -19.03 -6.29 5.12
N PRO A 407 -20.13 -6.90 5.60
CA PRO A 407 -20.06 -7.88 6.66
C PRO A 407 -19.44 -9.18 6.13
N ALA A 408 -18.47 -9.75 6.85
CA ALA A 408 -18.08 -11.14 6.63
C ALA A 408 -19.18 -12.10 7.11
N ALA A 409 -19.85 -11.70 8.20
CA ALA A 409 -20.99 -12.41 8.76
C ALA A 409 -21.92 -11.42 9.47
N VAL A 410 -23.15 -11.87 9.74
CA VAL A 410 -24.13 -11.12 10.52
C VAL A 410 -24.64 -11.92 11.72
N ILE A 411 -24.94 -11.21 12.79
CA ILE A 411 -25.59 -11.71 14.01
C ILE A 411 -26.71 -10.75 14.37
N GLY A 412 -27.90 -11.23 14.68
CA GLY A 412 -28.99 -10.37 15.15
C GLY A 412 -29.50 -10.79 16.52
N HIS A 413 -29.68 -9.84 17.42
CA HIS A 413 -30.23 -10.10 18.74
C HIS A 413 -31.75 -9.93 18.72
N SER A 414 -32.50 -11.05 18.73
CA SER A 414 -33.98 -11.03 18.72
C SER A 414 -34.53 -10.25 17.52
N LEU A 415 -35.14 -9.07 17.75
CA LEU A 415 -35.58 -8.12 16.72
C LEU A 415 -34.49 -7.85 15.66
N GLY A 416 -33.24 -7.70 16.09
CA GLY A 416 -32.13 -7.39 15.20
C GLY A 416 -31.87 -8.49 14.14
N GLU A 417 -32.37 -9.72 14.37
CA GLU A 417 -32.24 -10.81 13.41
C GLU A 417 -33.03 -10.57 12.12
N ILE A 418 -34.08 -9.74 12.17
CA ILE A 418 -34.81 -9.30 10.97
C ILE A 418 -33.91 -8.41 10.11
N ALA A 419 -33.25 -7.41 10.72
CA ALA A 419 -32.31 -6.53 10.00
C ALA A 419 -31.10 -7.31 9.48
N ALA A 420 -30.54 -8.22 10.29
CA ALA A 420 -29.45 -9.11 9.88
C ALA A 420 -29.82 -9.96 8.65
N ALA A 421 -31.03 -10.55 8.65
CA ALA A 421 -31.49 -11.37 7.53
C ALA A 421 -31.70 -10.57 6.23
N VAL A 422 -32.14 -9.30 6.34
CA VAL A 422 -32.23 -8.41 5.18
C VAL A 422 -30.85 -8.04 4.65
N VAL A 423 -29.93 -7.67 5.54
CA VAL A 423 -28.57 -7.25 5.16
C VAL A 423 -27.76 -8.42 4.57
N SER A 424 -27.95 -9.64 5.06
CA SER A 424 -27.36 -10.82 4.44
C SER A 424 -28.07 -11.23 3.15
N GLY A 425 -29.18 -10.60 2.77
CA GLY A 425 -29.98 -11.00 1.61
C GLY A 425 -30.73 -12.33 1.77
N ALA A 426 -30.96 -12.80 3.00
CA ALA A 426 -31.76 -14.01 3.26
C ALA A 426 -33.26 -13.74 3.08
N ILE A 427 -33.70 -12.50 3.26
CA ILE A 427 -35.03 -11.98 2.94
C ILE A 427 -34.89 -10.56 2.36
N ASP A 428 -35.91 -10.07 1.66
CA ASP A 428 -35.94 -8.68 1.21
C ASP A 428 -36.46 -7.70 2.29
N SER A 429 -36.30 -6.40 2.05
CA SER A 429 -36.74 -5.36 2.98
C SER A 429 -38.26 -5.28 3.14
N VAL A 430 -39.04 -5.74 2.16
CA VAL A 430 -40.50 -5.76 2.21
C VAL A 430 -40.98 -6.84 3.18
N ALA A 431 -40.41 -8.05 3.07
CA ALA A 431 -40.63 -9.15 4.01
C ALA A 431 -40.20 -8.75 5.42
N GLY A 432 -39.02 -8.14 5.57
CA GLY A 432 -38.56 -7.63 6.87
C GLY A 432 -39.52 -6.62 7.49
N ALA A 433 -40.02 -5.65 6.70
CA ALA A 433 -41.01 -4.66 7.14
C ALA A 433 -42.33 -5.31 7.59
N ARG A 434 -42.82 -6.34 6.86
CA ARG A 434 -44.01 -7.12 7.25
C ARG A 434 -43.79 -7.85 8.57
N ILE A 435 -42.64 -8.53 8.72
CA ILE A 435 -42.31 -9.30 9.92
C ILE A 435 -42.25 -8.38 11.15
N VAL A 436 -41.52 -7.27 11.05
CA VAL A 436 -41.38 -6.35 12.18
C VAL A 436 -42.72 -5.68 12.53
N ALA A 437 -43.56 -5.36 11.56
CA ALA A 437 -44.87 -4.75 11.79
C ALA A 437 -45.84 -5.69 12.52
N ALA A 438 -45.98 -6.94 12.04
CA ALA A 438 -46.83 -7.93 12.68
C ALA A 438 -46.32 -8.25 14.10
N ARG A 439 -45.01 -8.45 14.24
CA ARG A 439 -44.36 -8.72 15.53
C ARG A 439 -44.60 -7.59 16.53
N SER A 440 -44.37 -6.35 16.11
CA SER A 440 -44.43 -5.19 17.00
C SER A 440 -45.85 -4.90 17.49
N ARG A 441 -46.84 -5.00 16.60
CA ARG A 441 -48.26 -4.80 16.94
C ARG A 441 -48.76 -5.86 17.89
N LEU A 442 -48.47 -7.13 17.61
CA LEU A 442 -48.94 -8.22 18.45
C LEU A 442 -48.27 -8.20 19.84
N LEU A 443 -46.96 -7.90 19.92
CA LEU A 443 -46.27 -7.76 21.21
C LEU A 443 -46.75 -6.55 22.02
N ALA A 444 -47.13 -5.45 21.36
CA ALA A 444 -47.71 -4.30 22.04
C ALA A 444 -49.09 -4.61 22.68
N GLY A 445 -49.82 -5.60 22.14
CA GLY A 445 -51.09 -6.08 22.68
C GLY A 445 -50.97 -7.20 23.72
N LEU A 446 -49.76 -7.73 23.96
CA LEU A 446 -49.55 -8.82 24.90
C LEU A 446 -49.68 -8.30 26.34
N THR A 447 -50.48 -8.98 27.16
CA THR A 447 -50.65 -8.66 28.58
C THR A 447 -50.18 -9.82 29.45
N GLY A 448 -49.22 -9.57 30.34
CA GLY A 448 -48.67 -10.58 31.24
C GLY A 448 -47.24 -11.00 30.90
N GLY A 449 -46.57 -11.61 31.88
CA GLY A 449 -45.14 -11.88 31.83
C GLY A 449 -44.28 -10.68 32.24
N ALA A 450 -43.11 -10.94 32.80
CA ALA A 450 -42.10 -9.95 33.13
C ALA A 450 -40.74 -10.44 32.67
N MET A 451 -39.81 -9.51 32.40
CA MET A 451 -38.44 -9.84 32.06
C MET A 451 -37.46 -9.14 32.98
N ALA A 452 -36.32 -9.76 33.26
CA ALA A 452 -35.24 -9.15 34.03
C ALA A 452 -33.87 -9.57 33.50
N VAL A 453 -32.92 -8.63 33.52
CA VAL A 453 -31.49 -8.92 33.32
C VAL A 453 -30.92 -9.36 34.66
N VAL A 454 -30.13 -10.43 34.65
CA VAL A 454 -29.46 -11.02 35.82
C VAL A 454 -28.00 -11.32 35.49
N ASP A 455 -27.08 -10.98 36.38
CA ASP A 455 -25.63 -11.24 36.27
C ASP A 455 -25.26 -12.70 36.60
N ARG A 456 -26.00 -13.63 36.00
CA ARG A 456 -25.78 -15.07 36.14
C ARG A 456 -25.88 -15.74 34.78
N ALA A 457 -25.03 -16.73 34.55
CA ALA A 457 -25.20 -17.66 33.44
C ALA A 457 -26.41 -18.57 33.71
N GLU A 458 -26.95 -19.21 32.66
CA GLU A 458 -28.04 -20.18 32.80
C GLU A 458 -27.70 -21.31 33.79
N SER A 459 -26.46 -21.80 33.79
CA SER A 459 -26.00 -22.84 34.71
C SER A 459 -26.21 -22.45 36.17
N ASP A 460 -26.02 -21.17 36.48
CA ASP A 460 -25.99 -20.63 37.83
C ASP A 460 -27.39 -20.18 38.29
N LEU A 461 -28.33 -20.05 37.35
CA LEU A 461 -29.73 -19.73 37.62
C LEU A 461 -30.52 -20.90 38.19
N ARG A 462 -30.04 -22.14 38.03
CA ARG A 462 -30.74 -23.35 38.48
C ARG A 462 -31.06 -23.34 39.97
N THR A 463 -30.13 -22.87 40.80
CA THR A 463 -30.30 -22.82 42.26
C THR A 463 -31.29 -21.73 42.69
N PRO A 464 -31.11 -20.44 42.34
CA PRO A 464 -32.02 -19.38 42.76
C PRO A 464 -33.41 -19.47 42.11
N ALA A 465 -33.56 -20.11 40.95
CA ALA A 465 -34.84 -20.31 40.26
C ALA A 465 -35.52 -21.65 40.56
N ARG A 466 -34.95 -22.50 41.43
CA ARG A 466 -35.44 -23.88 41.66
C ARG A 466 -36.92 -23.97 42.01
N ASP A 467 -37.42 -23.01 42.79
CA ASP A 467 -38.80 -22.97 43.28
C ASP A 467 -39.67 -21.95 42.52
N LEU A 468 -39.19 -21.47 41.36
CA LEU A 468 -39.83 -20.46 40.53
C LEU A 468 -40.16 -21.08 39.14
N PRO A 469 -41.21 -21.92 39.05
CA PRO A 469 -41.44 -22.79 37.90
C PRO A 469 -41.79 -22.04 36.60
N THR A 470 -42.20 -20.77 36.67
CA THR A 470 -42.47 -19.96 35.48
C THR A 470 -41.22 -19.27 34.94
N VAL A 471 -40.13 -19.22 35.71
CA VAL A 471 -38.90 -18.54 35.32
C VAL A 471 -38.12 -19.38 34.30
N GLN A 472 -37.85 -18.79 33.14
CA GLN A 472 -37.08 -19.38 32.04
C GLN A 472 -36.06 -18.38 31.51
N VAL A 473 -35.00 -18.87 30.86
CA VAL A 473 -34.06 -17.99 30.16
C VAL A 473 -34.67 -17.55 28.84
N ALA A 474 -34.81 -16.24 28.66
CA ALA A 474 -35.24 -15.62 27.41
C ALA A 474 -34.04 -15.27 26.51
N VAL A 475 -32.89 -14.93 27.10
CA VAL A 475 -31.67 -14.57 26.37
C VAL A 475 -30.44 -15.12 27.09
N HIS A 476 -29.62 -15.88 26.38
CA HIS A 476 -28.26 -16.21 26.79
C HIS A 476 -27.36 -15.09 26.27
N ALA A 477 -27.11 -14.06 27.09
CA ALA A 477 -26.52 -12.80 26.64
C ALA A 477 -24.99 -12.84 26.63
N SER A 478 -24.36 -13.22 27.74
CA SER A 478 -22.90 -13.35 27.88
C SER A 478 -22.54 -14.52 28.81
N PRO A 479 -21.25 -14.87 28.99
CA PRO A 479 -20.84 -15.92 29.91
C PRO A 479 -21.22 -15.64 31.38
N VAL A 480 -21.55 -14.39 31.72
CA VAL A 480 -21.84 -13.94 33.08
C VAL A 480 -23.21 -13.25 33.20
N GLN A 481 -23.99 -13.18 32.11
CA GLN A 481 -25.27 -12.46 32.12
C GLN A 481 -26.32 -13.17 31.28
N SER A 482 -27.55 -13.22 31.81
CA SER A 482 -28.73 -13.74 31.12
C SER A 482 -29.90 -12.79 31.26
N VAL A 483 -30.90 -12.92 30.38
CA VAL A 483 -32.22 -12.31 30.56
C VAL A 483 -33.22 -13.42 30.84
N VAL A 484 -33.97 -13.29 31.91
CA VAL A 484 -35.01 -14.23 32.33
C VAL A 484 -36.39 -13.67 32.01
N THR A 485 -37.35 -14.58 31.84
CA THR A 485 -38.78 -14.30 31.65
C THR A 485 -39.60 -15.19 32.58
N GLY A 486 -40.80 -14.76 32.95
CA GLY A 486 -41.76 -15.54 33.73
C GLY A 486 -42.88 -14.68 34.29
N SER A 487 -43.63 -15.19 35.26
CA SER A 487 -44.64 -14.38 35.95
C SER A 487 -44.02 -13.19 36.69
N ALA A 488 -44.73 -12.08 36.77
CA ALA A 488 -44.21 -10.85 37.38
C ALA A 488 -43.77 -11.05 38.85
N ALA A 489 -44.50 -11.87 39.60
CA ALA A 489 -44.17 -12.20 40.98
C ALA A 489 -42.86 -13.01 41.08
N GLU A 490 -42.72 -14.07 40.29
CA GLU A 490 -41.54 -14.94 40.35
C GLU A 490 -40.29 -14.25 39.80
N VAL A 491 -40.41 -13.43 38.75
CA VAL A 491 -39.28 -12.64 38.24
C VAL A 491 -38.83 -11.61 39.28
N ALA A 492 -39.77 -10.94 39.96
CA ALA A 492 -39.43 -10.01 41.04
C ALA A 492 -38.74 -10.73 42.22
N GLU A 493 -39.20 -11.94 42.55
CA GLU A 493 -38.58 -12.77 43.58
C GLU A 493 -37.15 -13.20 43.18
N LEU A 494 -36.93 -13.65 41.94
CA LEU A 494 -35.60 -13.97 41.45
C LEU A 494 -34.66 -12.75 41.51
N VAL A 495 -35.15 -11.57 41.09
CA VAL A 495 -34.38 -10.32 41.18
C VAL A 495 -33.98 -10.01 42.63
N ALA A 496 -34.89 -10.22 43.59
CA ALA A 496 -34.58 -10.03 45.00
C ALA A 496 -33.54 -11.05 45.51
N ARG A 497 -33.65 -12.32 45.13
CA ARG A 497 -32.69 -13.38 45.48
C ARG A 497 -31.28 -13.06 44.96
N VAL A 498 -31.16 -12.74 43.67
CA VAL A 498 -29.87 -12.39 43.05
C VAL A 498 -29.23 -11.18 43.73
N ARG A 499 -30.02 -10.14 44.06
CA ARG A 499 -29.52 -8.96 44.79
C ARG A 499 -29.10 -9.27 46.21
N ALA A 500 -29.82 -10.16 46.91
CA ALA A 500 -29.46 -10.59 48.26
C ALA A 500 -28.11 -11.34 48.28
N ASP A 501 -27.83 -12.07 47.20
CA ASP A 501 -26.55 -12.76 46.98
C ASP A 501 -25.45 -11.84 46.41
N GLY A 502 -25.66 -10.52 46.41
CA GLY A 502 -24.71 -9.51 45.94
C GLY A 502 -24.60 -9.36 44.41
N GLY A 503 -25.46 -10.02 43.64
CA GLY A 503 -25.49 -9.93 42.18
C GLY A 503 -26.32 -8.75 41.65
N PHE A 504 -25.98 -8.29 40.45
CA PHE A 504 -26.79 -7.34 39.69
C PHE A 504 -28.02 -8.01 39.07
N ALA A 505 -29.20 -7.51 39.41
CA ALA A 505 -30.44 -7.86 38.73
C ALA A 505 -31.33 -6.62 38.52
N ARG A 506 -31.98 -6.52 37.36
CA ARG A 506 -32.85 -5.39 37.01
C ARG A 506 -33.99 -5.82 36.11
N SER A 507 -35.23 -5.53 36.52
CA SER A 507 -36.42 -5.70 35.70
C SER A 507 -36.36 -4.80 34.46
N LEU A 508 -36.82 -5.33 33.33
CA LEU A 508 -36.92 -4.61 32.07
C LEU A 508 -38.31 -4.00 31.94
N ASP A 509 -38.36 -2.75 31.48
CA ASP A 509 -39.61 -2.06 31.18
C ASP A 509 -40.11 -2.49 29.80
N VAL A 510 -40.83 -3.62 29.77
CA VAL A 510 -41.41 -4.22 28.58
C VAL A 510 -42.89 -4.48 28.82
N SER A 511 -43.73 -4.14 27.85
CA SER A 511 -45.19 -4.34 27.95
C SER A 511 -45.61 -5.80 27.85
N GLY A 512 -44.77 -6.65 27.26
CA GLY A 512 -44.98 -8.09 27.13
C GLY A 512 -43.65 -8.84 27.05
N ALA A 513 -43.61 -10.04 27.62
CA ALA A 513 -42.40 -10.85 27.64
C ALA A 513 -42.26 -11.65 26.34
N GLY A 514 -41.29 -11.28 25.50
CA GLY A 514 -40.90 -12.09 24.33
C GLY A 514 -40.05 -13.29 24.75
N HIS A 515 -39.93 -14.29 23.86
CA HIS A 515 -39.11 -15.49 24.10
C HIS A 515 -39.59 -16.32 25.29
N SER A 516 -40.91 -16.36 25.49
CA SER A 516 -41.54 -16.97 26.65
C SER A 516 -42.82 -17.72 26.27
N PRO A 517 -43.36 -18.59 27.15
CA PRO A 517 -44.65 -19.24 26.90
C PRO A 517 -45.81 -18.26 26.70
N GLU A 518 -45.72 -17.04 27.26
CA GLU A 518 -46.74 -16.00 27.13
C GLU A 518 -47.00 -15.56 25.69
N VAL A 519 -46.04 -15.76 24.76
CA VAL A 519 -46.27 -15.49 23.33
C VAL A 519 -47.02 -16.61 22.60
N GLU A 520 -47.26 -17.78 23.22
CA GLU A 520 -47.91 -18.91 22.54
C GLU A 520 -49.30 -18.59 21.95
N PRO A 521 -50.20 -17.88 22.66
CA PRO A 521 -51.53 -17.56 22.13
C PRO A 521 -51.53 -16.73 20.84
N MET A 522 -50.49 -15.92 20.63
CA MET A 522 -50.35 -15.01 19.48
C MET A 522 -49.58 -15.63 18.29
N LEU A 523 -48.91 -16.78 18.46
CA LEU A 523 -48.07 -17.36 17.39
C LEU A 523 -48.86 -17.75 16.13
N GLY A 524 -50.10 -18.23 16.30
CA GLY A 524 -50.97 -18.58 15.18
C GLY A 524 -51.39 -17.36 14.36
N GLU A 525 -51.79 -16.27 15.02
CA GLU A 525 -52.11 -14.99 14.37
C GLU A 525 -50.87 -14.41 13.69
N PHE A 526 -49.71 -14.45 14.36
CA PHE A 526 -48.44 -14.00 13.78
C PHE A 526 -48.11 -14.76 12.50
N ALA A 527 -48.17 -16.10 12.51
CA ALA A 527 -47.94 -16.92 11.33
C ALA A 527 -48.92 -16.60 10.19
N ALA A 528 -50.20 -16.40 10.50
CA ALA A 528 -51.22 -16.08 9.51
C ALA A 528 -50.96 -14.73 8.82
N GLU A 529 -50.52 -13.71 9.56
CA GLU A 529 -50.22 -12.39 8.99
C GLU A 529 -48.93 -12.35 8.16
N LEU A 530 -47.93 -13.13 8.57
CA LEU A 530 -46.71 -13.28 7.77
C LEU A 530 -46.99 -14.01 6.45
N GLY A 531 -47.99 -14.88 6.39
CA GLY A 531 -48.28 -15.70 5.22
C GLY A 531 -47.02 -16.49 4.81
N VAL A 532 -46.70 -16.53 3.51
CA VAL A 532 -45.46 -17.14 3.02
C VAL A 532 -44.35 -16.09 2.99
N VAL A 533 -43.29 -16.31 3.78
CA VAL A 533 -42.02 -15.58 3.69
C VAL A 533 -41.06 -16.36 2.81
N GLN A 534 -40.64 -15.74 1.70
CA GLN A 534 -39.65 -16.33 0.80
C GLN A 534 -38.25 -16.11 1.37
N SER A 535 -37.50 -17.19 1.53
CA SER A 535 -36.09 -17.15 1.93
C SER A 535 -35.20 -17.35 0.71
N THR A 536 -34.12 -16.61 0.64
CA THR A 536 -33.06 -16.72 -0.38
C THR A 536 -31.73 -17.09 0.25
N ASP A 537 -30.78 -17.53 -0.57
CA ASP A 537 -29.42 -17.82 -0.10
C ASP A 537 -28.71 -16.51 0.29
N PRO A 538 -28.15 -16.41 1.50
CA PRO A 538 -27.53 -15.18 1.97
C PRO A 538 -26.16 -14.94 1.31
N CYS A 539 -25.82 -13.66 1.08
CA CYS A 539 -24.54 -13.22 0.52
C CYS A 539 -23.36 -13.34 1.50
N CYS A 540 -23.65 -13.44 2.81
CA CYS A 540 -22.66 -13.63 3.85
C CYS A 540 -23.16 -14.61 4.92
N ARG A 541 -22.25 -15.09 5.77
CA ARG A 541 -22.58 -16.03 6.84
C ARG A 541 -23.58 -15.39 7.83
N ARG A 542 -24.56 -16.16 8.28
CA ARG A 542 -25.49 -15.77 9.34
C ARG A 542 -25.33 -16.71 10.51
N TYR A 543 -24.99 -16.18 11.69
CA TYR A 543 -25.04 -16.96 12.92
C TYR A 543 -26.41 -16.76 13.57
N SER A 544 -27.24 -17.80 13.50
CA SER A 544 -28.61 -17.73 13.99
C SER A 544 -28.63 -17.71 15.51
N THR A 545 -29.43 -16.83 16.11
CA THR A 545 -29.65 -16.86 17.56
C THR A 545 -30.81 -17.76 17.98
N VAL A 546 -31.50 -18.38 17.00
CA VAL A 546 -32.70 -19.22 17.21
C VAL A 546 -32.38 -20.72 17.18
N LEU A 547 -31.37 -21.11 16.40
CA LEU A 547 -31.00 -22.51 16.20
C LEU A 547 -30.24 -23.05 17.40
N ASP A 548 -30.20 -24.38 17.54
CA ASP A 548 -29.44 -25.02 18.61
C ASP A 548 -27.94 -24.94 18.32
N ASP A 549 -27.53 -25.19 17.07
CA ASP A 549 -26.22 -24.77 16.57
C ASP A 549 -26.36 -23.44 15.79
N PRO A 550 -25.72 -22.34 16.24
CA PRO A 550 -25.72 -21.07 15.51
C PRO A 550 -25.16 -21.16 14.09
N ARG A 551 -24.39 -22.21 13.80
CA ARG A 551 -23.76 -22.48 12.50
C ARG A 551 -24.67 -23.18 11.50
N ASP A 552 -25.79 -23.73 11.96
CA ASP A 552 -26.72 -24.41 11.07
C ASP A 552 -27.38 -23.45 10.09
N THR A 553 -27.70 -23.98 8.92
CA THR A 553 -28.42 -23.26 7.88
C THR A 553 -29.90 -23.60 7.95
N ALA A 554 -30.75 -22.59 8.10
CA ALA A 554 -32.20 -22.70 8.05
C ALA A 554 -32.77 -21.57 7.19
N ALA A 555 -33.81 -21.89 6.41
CA ALA A 555 -34.57 -20.89 5.67
C ALA A 555 -35.20 -19.89 6.65
N CYS A 556 -35.13 -18.59 6.33
CA CYS A 556 -35.79 -17.53 7.08
C CYS A 556 -37.28 -17.44 6.74
N ASP A 557 -37.97 -18.59 6.78
CA ASP A 557 -39.39 -18.71 6.47
C ASP A 557 -40.29 -18.34 7.67
N THR A 558 -41.59 -18.46 7.50
CA THR A 558 -42.58 -18.15 8.54
C THR A 558 -42.38 -18.97 9.81
N ALA A 559 -42.02 -20.26 9.69
CA ALA A 559 -41.78 -21.12 10.84
C ALA A 559 -40.54 -20.66 11.63
N TYR A 560 -39.49 -20.22 10.92
CA TYR A 560 -38.31 -19.62 11.52
C TYR A 560 -38.65 -18.36 12.34
N TRP A 561 -39.47 -17.46 11.81
CA TRP A 561 -39.83 -16.22 12.53
C TRP A 561 -40.75 -16.47 13.73
N VAL A 562 -41.66 -17.45 13.64
CA VAL A 562 -42.44 -17.93 14.80
C VAL A 562 -41.50 -18.49 15.87
N ALA A 563 -40.52 -19.31 15.48
CA ALA A 563 -39.50 -19.82 16.39
C ALA A 563 -38.63 -18.71 16.99
N ASN A 564 -38.26 -17.70 16.20
CA ASN A 564 -37.49 -16.54 16.67
C ASN A 564 -38.22 -15.78 17.78
N LEU A 565 -39.54 -15.63 17.69
CA LEU A 565 -40.34 -14.96 18.71
C LEU A 565 -40.49 -15.78 20.00
N ARG A 566 -40.53 -17.11 19.89
CA ARG A 566 -40.83 -18.03 21.00
C ARG A 566 -39.61 -18.61 21.71
N ARG A 567 -38.56 -18.99 20.98
CA ARG A 567 -37.37 -19.65 21.54
C ARG A 567 -36.44 -18.63 22.23
N PRO A 568 -35.63 -19.08 23.20
CA PRO A 568 -34.59 -18.23 23.79
C PRO A 568 -33.60 -17.72 22.74
N VAL A 569 -33.13 -16.48 22.93
CA VAL A 569 -32.10 -15.86 22.08
C VAL A 569 -30.72 -16.35 22.53
N ARG A 570 -30.06 -17.14 21.68
CA ARG A 570 -28.73 -17.72 21.96
C ARG A 570 -27.57 -16.82 21.52
N PHE A 571 -27.61 -15.55 21.92
CA PHE A 571 -26.64 -14.54 21.48
C PHE A 571 -25.19 -14.90 21.84
N LEU A 572 -24.95 -15.33 23.09
CA LEU A 572 -23.67 -15.85 23.56
C LEU A 572 -23.10 -16.92 22.63
N HIS A 573 -23.93 -17.89 22.24
CA HIS A 573 -23.52 -19.00 21.40
C HIS A 573 -23.16 -18.53 19.98
N ALA A 574 -23.96 -17.64 19.39
CA ALA A 574 -23.68 -17.07 18.07
C ALA A 574 -22.36 -16.27 18.04
N VAL A 575 -22.10 -15.47 19.07
CA VAL A 575 -20.84 -14.71 19.19
C VAL A 575 -19.64 -15.63 19.38
N ARG A 576 -19.75 -16.66 20.23
CA ARG A 576 -18.70 -17.68 20.39
C ARG A 576 -18.41 -18.41 19.09
N ALA A 577 -19.45 -18.84 18.37
CA ALA A 577 -19.31 -19.51 17.10
C ALA A 577 -18.56 -18.64 16.07
N ALA A 578 -18.90 -17.36 15.97
CA ALA A 578 -18.18 -16.43 15.10
C ALA A 578 -16.71 -16.25 15.53
N ALA A 579 -16.41 -16.17 16.83
CA ALA A 579 -15.05 -16.05 17.32
C ALA A 579 -14.21 -17.33 17.07
N GLU A 580 -14.79 -18.50 17.27
CA GLU A 580 -14.19 -19.80 16.97
C GLU A 580 -13.90 -19.95 15.47
N ASP A 581 -14.76 -19.41 14.61
CA ASP A 581 -14.57 -19.37 13.15
C ASP A 581 -13.53 -18.33 12.69
N GLY A 582 -12.86 -17.65 13.64
CA GLY A 582 -11.72 -16.77 13.38
C GLY A 582 -12.06 -15.28 13.31
N HIS A 583 -13.32 -14.89 13.49
CA HIS A 583 -13.69 -13.46 13.50
C HIS A 583 -13.15 -12.77 14.76
N ARG A 584 -12.59 -11.55 14.57
CA ARG A 584 -12.00 -10.74 15.65
C ARG A 584 -12.50 -9.30 15.69
N VAL A 585 -13.27 -8.87 14.69
CA VAL A 585 -13.79 -7.51 14.57
C VAL A 585 -15.31 -7.57 14.48
N PHE A 586 -16.00 -6.90 15.40
CA PHE A 586 -17.45 -6.89 15.52
C PHE A 586 -17.95 -5.45 15.53
N VAL A 587 -18.89 -5.15 14.64
CA VAL A 587 -19.52 -3.82 14.51
C VAL A 587 -20.96 -3.91 14.96
N GLU A 588 -21.32 -3.21 16.03
CA GLU A 588 -22.72 -3.14 16.49
C GLU A 588 -23.48 -2.09 15.66
N VAL A 589 -24.30 -2.55 14.72
CA VAL A 589 -25.13 -1.72 13.83
C VAL A 589 -26.43 -1.37 14.56
N ALA A 590 -26.39 -0.24 15.27
CA ALA A 590 -27.48 0.21 16.13
C ALA A 590 -27.42 1.72 16.39
N PRO A 591 -28.57 2.35 16.72
CA PRO A 591 -28.62 3.74 17.20
C PRO A 591 -27.99 3.94 18.59
N HIS A 592 -27.81 2.86 19.35
CA HIS A 592 -27.07 2.85 20.61
C HIS A 592 -26.51 1.45 20.87
N ALA A 593 -25.29 1.42 21.40
CA ALA A 593 -24.55 0.22 21.74
C ALA A 593 -25.10 -0.46 23.01
N THR A 594 -25.90 -1.49 22.82
CA THR A 594 -26.51 -2.30 23.90
C THR A 594 -25.82 -3.66 24.06
N GLN A 595 -25.20 -4.18 23.00
CA GLN A 595 -24.57 -5.51 22.98
C GLN A 595 -23.06 -5.45 23.22
N SER A 596 -22.46 -4.25 23.20
CA SER A 596 -21.01 -4.08 23.33
C SER A 596 -20.42 -4.76 24.56
N HIS A 597 -21.07 -4.71 25.72
CA HIS A 597 -20.58 -5.41 26.92
C HIS A 597 -20.62 -6.93 26.75
N SER A 598 -21.74 -7.48 26.28
CA SER A 598 -21.89 -8.92 26.02
C SER A 598 -20.91 -9.43 24.98
N LEU A 599 -20.61 -8.62 23.94
CA LEU A 599 -19.57 -8.90 22.97
C LEU A 599 -18.18 -8.94 23.64
N THR A 600 -17.82 -7.91 24.41
CA THR A 600 -16.53 -7.85 25.11
C THR A 600 -16.34 -9.00 26.09
N ASP A 601 -17.36 -9.39 26.84
CA ASP A 601 -17.28 -10.51 27.79
C ASP A 601 -17.13 -11.87 27.10
N THR A 602 -17.62 -11.99 25.87
CA THR A 602 -17.66 -13.27 25.14
C THR A 602 -16.43 -13.46 24.26
N LEU A 603 -15.93 -12.37 23.65
CA LEU A 603 -14.88 -12.43 22.66
C LEU A 603 -13.49 -12.62 23.29
N PRO A 604 -12.57 -13.30 22.60
CA PRO A 604 -11.18 -13.40 23.04
C PRO A 604 -10.53 -12.03 23.23
N GLU A 605 -9.57 -11.96 24.16
CA GLU A 605 -8.75 -10.77 24.36
C GLU A 605 -8.10 -10.30 23.05
N GLY A 606 -8.05 -8.98 22.85
CA GLY A 606 -7.56 -8.37 21.60
C GLY A 606 -8.58 -8.28 20.47
N SER A 607 -9.81 -8.80 20.65
CA SER A 607 -10.90 -8.56 19.70
C SER A 607 -11.38 -7.11 19.73
N LEU A 608 -11.78 -6.59 18.58
CA LEU A 608 -12.25 -5.22 18.41
C LEU A 608 -13.78 -5.19 18.35
N VAL A 609 -14.41 -4.43 19.26
CA VAL A 609 -15.84 -4.18 19.28
C VAL A 609 -16.10 -2.69 19.01
N VAL A 610 -16.78 -2.39 17.90
CA VAL A 610 -17.03 -1.01 17.46
C VAL A 610 -18.53 -0.72 17.44
N PRO A 611 -19.03 0.23 18.26
CA PRO A 611 -20.41 0.65 18.17
C PRO A 611 -20.63 1.54 16.94
N THR A 612 -21.80 1.51 16.31
CA THR A 612 -22.09 2.46 15.22
C THR A 612 -22.43 3.84 15.77
N LEU A 613 -23.44 3.92 16.65
CA LEU A 613 -23.86 5.17 17.31
C LEU A 613 -23.93 5.02 18.83
N ARG A 614 -24.03 6.16 19.52
CA ARG A 614 -24.26 6.25 20.97
C ARG A 614 -25.37 7.26 21.25
N ARG A 615 -26.05 7.06 22.38
CA ARG A 615 -27.15 7.90 22.84
C ARG A 615 -26.61 9.22 23.33
N ASP A 616 -27.36 10.30 23.11
CA ASP A 616 -27.03 11.65 23.59
C ASP A 616 -25.66 12.16 23.11
N THR A 617 -25.16 11.63 22.00
CA THR A 617 -23.95 12.10 21.33
C THR A 617 -24.26 12.71 19.97
N ASP A 618 -23.24 13.34 19.41
CA ASP A 618 -23.24 13.72 18.01
C ASP A 618 -23.08 12.46 17.15
N ASP A 619 -24.18 11.97 16.57
CA ASP A 619 -24.28 10.75 15.78
C ASP A 619 -23.38 10.77 14.53
N ALA A 620 -23.29 11.90 13.82
CA ALA A 620 -22.39 12.03 12.67
C ALA A 620 -20.90 11.96 13.07
N LEU A 621 -20.53 12.62 14.19
CA LEU A 621 -19.16 12.54 14.71
C LEU A 621 -18.86 11.12 15.22
N THR A 622 -19.82 10.50 15.93
CA THR A 622 -19.70 9.16 16.50
C THR A 622 -19.49 8.12 15.40
N PHE A 623 -20.30 8.15 14.34
CA PHE A 623 -20.15 7.26 13.20
C PHE A 623 -18.76 7.39 12.55
N ARG A 624 -18.28 8.62 12.31
CA ARG A 624 -16.95 8.88 11.74
C ARG A 624 -15.81 8.39 12.65
N THR A 625 -15.96 8.51 13.97
CA THR A 625 -15.02 7.95 14.95
C THR A 625 -15.02 6.43 14.94
N SER A 626 -16.18 5.80 14.76
CA SER A 626 -16.28 4.35 14.61
C SER A 626 -15.63 3.86 13.32
N LEU A 627 -15.87 4.55 12.20
CA LEU A 627 -15.19 4.28 10.93
C LEU A 627 -13.67 4.44 11.07
N ALA A 628 -13.22 5.53 11.69
CA ALA A 628 -11.82 5.76 12.01
C ALA A 628 -11.21 4.61 12.81
N THR A 629 -11.94 4.10 13.80
CA THR A 629 -11.52 2.99 14.66
C THR A 629 -11.24 1.72 13.85
N LEU A 630 -12.13 1.36 12.92
CA LEU A 630 -11.92 0.20 12.04
C LEU A 630 -10.67 0.40 11.15
N LEU A 631 -10.53 1.57 10.53
CA LEU A 631 -9.44 1.87 9.60
C LEU A 631 -8.06 1.87 10.28
N VAL A 632 -7.93 2.41 11.50
CA VAL A 632 -6.66 2.42 12.22
C VAL A 632 -6.27 1.04 12.78
N HIS A 633 -7.24 0.15 12.97
CA HIS A 633 -7.00 -1.24 13.42
C HIS A 633 -6.83 -2.24 12.27
N GLY A 634 -6.70 -1.77 11.03
CA GLY A 634 -6.30 -2.63 9.91
C GLY A 634 -7.41 -3.03 8.95
N VAL A 635 -8.68 -2.71 9.23
CA VAL A 635 -9.79 -3.07 8.33
C VAL A 635 -9.60 -2.37 6.98
N GLN A 636 -9.49 -3.17 5.92
CA GLN A 636 -9.23 -2.67 4.57
C GLN A 636 -10.52 -2.19 3.90
N VAL A 637 -10.38 -1.12 3.15
CA VAL A 637 -11.43 -0.55 2.32
C VAL A 637 -10.85 -0.25 0.96
N ASP A 638 -11.34 -0.96 -0.05
CA ASP A 638 -10.98 -0.68 -1.43
C ASP A 638 -11.56 0.67 -1.88
N GLY A 639 -10.71 1.43 -2.57
CA GLY A 639 -11.05 2.76 -3.06
C GLY A 639 -11.42 3.74 -1.93
N LEU A 640 -10.79 3.64 -0.77
CA LEU A 640 -11.10 4.50 0.39
C LEU A 640 -11.03 5.99 0.03
N ARG A 641 -10.01 6.40 -0.74
CA ARG A 641 -9.83 7.78 -1.23
C ARG A 641 -11.05 8.29 -2.00
N GLU A 642 -11.64 7.44 -2.83
CA GLU A 642 -12.74 7.80 -3.72
C GLU A 642 -14.03 8.09 -2.95
N ARG A 643 -14.15 7.56 -1.73
CA ARG A 643 -15.29 7.72 -0.82
C ARG A 643 -15.26 9.02 -0.01
N PHE A 644 -14.15 9.76 -0.07
CA PHE A 644 -14.06 11.10 0.50
C PHE A 644 -14.31 12.18 -0.55
N ASP A 645 -15.12 13.16 -0.20
CA ASP A 645 -15.33 14.36 -1.03
C ASP A 645 -14.06 15.22 -1.08
N GLY A 646 -14.03 16.15 -2.04
CA GLY A 646 -12.95 17.12 -2.17
C GLY A 646 -12.02 16.85 -3.35
N ARG A 647 -10.97 17.67 -3.44
CA ARG A 647 -9.94 17.62 -4.48
C ARG A 647 -8.63 17.15 -3.87
N ILE A 648 -7.78 16.57 -4.70
CA ILE A 648 -6.41 16.27 -4.30
C ILE A 648 -5.61 17.57 -4.27
N VAL A 649 -5.00 17.87 -3.13
CA VAL A 649 -4.22 19.09 -2.90
C VAL A 649 -2.79 18.74 -2.51
N ASP A 650 -1.89 19.70 -2.63
CA ASP A 650 -0.53 19.54 -2.13
C ASP A 650 -0.54 19.62 -0.61
N VAL A 651 -0.12 18.54 0.04
CA VAL A 651 0.10 18.49 1.48
C VAL A 651 1.53 18.03 1.74
N PRO A 652 2.20 18.51 2.81
CA PRO A 652 3.57 18.13 3.12
C PRO A 652 3.75 16.62 3.07
N SER A 653 4.83 16.15 2.45
CA SER A 653 5.16 14.72 2.45
C SER A 653 5.85 14.37 3.77
N PRO A 654 5.59 13.18 4.35
CA PRO A 654 6.36 12.71 5.51
C PRO A 654 7.86 12.73 5.19
N ARG A 655 8.64 13.52 5.95
CA ARG A 655 10.08 13.71 5.68
C ARG A 655 10.88 12.47 5.97
N TRP A 656 11.73 11.98 5.06
CA TRP A 656 12.61 10.85 5.36
C TRP A 656 13.62 11.21 6.47
N HIS A 657 13.84 10.28 7.41
CA HIS A 657 14.97 10.37 8.32
C HIS A 657 16.20 9.76 7.63
N HIS A 658 17.02 10.63 7.04
CA HIS A 658 18.18 10.18 6.30
C HIS A 658 19.32 9.74 7.23
N ARG A 659 20.00 8.67 6.85
CA ARG A 659 21.31 8.29 7.40
C ARG A 659 22.34 8.40 6.29
N ARG A 660 23.55 8.84 6.61
CA ARG A 660 24.65 8.91 5.66
C ARG A 660 25.17 7.50 5.38
N PHE A 661 25.29 7.16 4.10
CA PHE A 661 25.96 5.97 3.61
C PHE A 661 26.98 6.40 2.56
N TRP A 662 28.26 6.05 2.76
CA TRP A 662 29.33 6.38 1.83
C TRP A 662 30.35 5.24 1.76
N PHE A 663 30.83 4.93 0.56
CA PHE A 663 31.82 3.87 0.35
C PHE A 663 33.15 4.27 0.99
N GLY A 664 33.73 3.39 1.82
CA GLY A 664 34.99 3.65 2.55
C GLY A 664 34.81 4.29 3.94
N GLU A 665 33.60 4.73 4.30
CA GLU A 665 33.25 5.08 5.68
C GLU A 665 32.64 3.83 6.34
N ALA A 666 33.22 3.37 7.46
CA ALA A 666 32.53 2.39 8.30
C ALA A 666 31.18 3.00 8.72
N PRO A 667 30.05 2.27 8.59
CA PRO A 667 28.76 2.84 8.94
C PRO A 667 28.82 3.32 10.39
N ALA A 668 28.61 4.62 10.60
CA ALA A 668 28.46 5.18 11.93
C ALA A 668 27.39 4.33 12.64
N GLN A 669 27.82 3.54 13.62
CA GLN A 669 26.92 2.76 14.45
C GLN A 669 25.90 3.75 15.00
N ALA A 670 24.63 3.53 14.67
CA ALA A 670 23.57 4.27 15.33
C ALA A 670 23.69 3.90 16.81
N THR A 671 24.16 4.84 17.62
CA THR A 671 23.95 4.83 19.05
C THR A 671 22.44 4.96 19.26
N ALA A 672 21.75 3.82 19.22
CA ALA A 672 20.54 3.70 20.00
C ALA A 672 20.95 4.04 21.45
N PRO A 673 20.15 4.81 22.22
CA PRO A 673 20.41 4.98 23.63
C PRO A 673 20.19 3.62 24.30
N ALA A 674 21.26 2.82 24.36
CA ALA A 674 21.35 1.70 25.27
C ALA A 674 21.47 2.31 26.65
N ALA A 675 20.52 2.02 27.53
CA ALA A 675 20.67 2.30 28.96
C ALA A 675 21.96 1.62 29.44
N ALA A 676 23.00 2.41 29.72
CA ALA A 676 24.18 1.92 30.39
C ALA A 676 23.79 1.58 31.83
N VAL A 677 23.85 0.30 32.20
CA VAL A 677 23.87 -0.11 33.60
C VAL A 677 25.34 -0.08 34.03
N PRO A 678 25.73 0.70 35.05
CA PRO A 678 27.12 0.78 35.49
C PRO A 678 27.57 -0.52 36.16
N ALA A 679 28.80 -0.95 35.88
CA ALA A 679 29.43 -2.11 36.50
C ALA A 679 29.77 -1.85 37.98
N ALA A 680 29.55 -2.84 38.85
CA ALA A 680 30.04 -2.83 40.23
C ALA A 680 31.49 -3.37 40.29
N PRO A 681 32.36 -2.88 41.21
CA PRO A 681 33.82 -2.95 41.04
C PRO A 681 34.52 -4.26 41.45
N ASP A 682 33.84 -5.25 42.03
CA ASP A 682 34.48 -6.42 42.67
C ASP A 682 33.90 -7.78 42.22
N GLU A 683 33.56 -7.95 40.94
CA GLU A 683 33.12 -9.25 40.40
C GLU A 683 34.27 -10.04 39.76
N GLY A 684 34.47 -11.29 40.21
CA GLY A 684 35.48 -12.20 39.66
C GLY A 684 35.19 -12.62 38.20
N PRO A 685 36.18 -13.22 37.49
CA PRO A 685 36.07 -13.50 36.04
C PRO A 685 34.85 -14.33 35.64
N MET A 686 34.46 -15.30 36.48
CA MET A 686 33.27 -16.14 36.26
C MET A 686 31.97 -15.33 36.26
N GLU A 687 31.81 -14.41 37.22
CA GLU A 687 30.56 -13.65 37.37
C GLU A 687 30.44 -12.57 36.29
N ARG A 688 31.57 -11.97 35.90
CA ARG A 688 31.68 -11.08 34.73
C ARG A 688 31.32 -11.81 33.43
N LEU A 689 31.81 -13.04 33.27
CA LEU A 689 31.55 -13.85 32.08
C LEU A 689 30.09 -14.30 32.01
N ARG A 690 29.54 -14.76 33.13
CA ARG A 690 28.13 -15.12 33.28
C ARG A 690 27.21 -13.94 32.96
N ARG A 691 27.53 -12.74 33.44
CA ARG A 691 26.80 -11.51 33.13
C ARG A 691 26.87 -11.13 31.65
N CYS A 692 28.03 -11.27 31.01
CA CYS A 692 28.19 -11.03 29.57
C CYS A 692 27.33 -12.00 28.74
N VAL A 693 27.39 -13.29 29.05
CA VAL A 693 26.61 -14.33 28.37
C VAL A 693 25.11 -14.12 28.61
N ALA A 694 24.69 -13.85 29.84
CA ALA A 694 23.30 -13.57 30.19
C ALA A 694 22.73 -12.35 29.46
N GLY A 695 23.52 -11.27 29.35
CA GLY A 695 23.12 -10.07 28.62
C GLY A 695 22.93 -10.30 27.12
N VAL A 696 23.70 -11.20 26.51
CA VAL A 696 23.55 -11.55 25.08
C VAL A 696 22.39 -12.52 24.86
N MET A 697 22.17 -13.46 25.78
CA MET A 697 21.10 -14.46 25.68
C MET A 697 19.73 -13.96 26.19
N GLY A 698 19.69 -12.81 26.88
CA GLY A 698 18.44 -12.23 27.41
C GLY A 698 17.94 -12.86 28.72
N TYR A 699 18.83 -13.54 29.47
CA TYR A 699 18.51 -14.13 30.77
C TYR A 699 19.04 -13.27 31.92
N GLY A 700 18.52 -13.49 33.14
CA GLY A 700 19.18 -12.99 34.36
C GLY A 700 20.45 -13.81 34.66
N PRO A 701 21.56 -13.22 35.13
CA PRO A 701 22.82 -13.93 35.38
C PRO A 701 22.65 -15.18 36.26
N ASP A 702 21.81 -15.08 37.30
CA ASP A 702 21.53 -16.16 38.26
C ASP A 702 20.86 -17.40 37.65
N ARG A 703 20.31 -17.27 36.43
CA ARG A 703 19.64 -18.37 35.72
C ARG A 703 20.57 -19.16 34.80
N ILE A 704 21.84 -18.80 34.74
CA ILE A 704 22.82 -19.50 33.91
C ILE A 704 23.72 -20.36 34.80
N ASP A 705 23.49 -21.67 34.71
CA ASP A 705 24.34 -22.68 35.36
C ASP A 705 25.71 -22.75 34.65
N PRO A 706 26.84 -22.57 35.36
CA PRO A 706 28.16 -22.48 34.73
C PRO A 706 28.62 -23.78 34.07
N ASP A 707 28.01 -24.90 34.47
CA ASP A 707 28.45 -26.25 34.14
C ASP A 707 27.56 -26.90 33.06
N VAL A 708 26.50 -26.21 32.62
CA VAL A 708 25.62 -26.64 31.52
C VAL A 708 26.15 -26.14 30.17
N PRO A 709 26.14 -26.97 29.10
CA PRO A 709 26.53 -26.54 27.76
C PRO A 709 25.67 -25.36 27.29
N LEU A 710 26.29 -24.30 26.78
CA LEU A 710 25.56 -23.10 26.38
C LEU A 710 24.56 -23.36 25.23
N THR A 711 24.79 -24.38 24.39
CA THR A 711 23.85 -24.84 23.37
C THR A 711 22.52 -25.29 23.95
N ASP A 712 22.52 -25.91 25.13
CA ASP A 712 21.32 -26.42 25.79
C ASP A 712 20.50 -25.28 26.42
N LEU A 713 21.11 -24.10 26.55
CA LEU A 713 20.45 -22.85 26.96
C LEU A 713 19.94 -22.03 25.76
N GLY A 714 20.02 -22.58 24.54
CA GLY A 714 19.51 -21.97 23.31
C GLY A 714 20.54 -21.19 22.50
N LEU A 715 21.84 -21.45 22.66
CA LEU A 715 22.90 -20.79 21.89
C LEU A 715 22.94 -21.24 20.42
N ASP A 716 22.74 -20.31 19.49
CA ASP A 716 22.91 -20.50 18.05
C ASP A 716 24.18 -19.82 17.51
N SER A 717 24.51 -20.02 16.22
CA SER A 717 25.75 -19.50 15.62
C SER A 717 25.84 -17.96 15.59
N LEU A 718 24.70 -17.26 15.56
CA LEU A 718 24.66 -15.80 15.58
C LEU A 718 24.91 -15.28 17.00
N THR A 719 24.34 -15.95 18.00
CA THR A 719 24.46 -15.64 19.42
C THR A 719 25.86 -15.98 19.93
N ALA A 720 26.46 -17.08 19.46
CA ALA A 720 27.85 -17.45 19.73
C ALA A 720 28.85 -16.39 19.24
N ALA A 721 28.65 -15.84 18.04
CA ALA A 721 29.48 -14.74 17.53
C ALA A 721 29.32 -13.45 18.35
N ARG A 722 28.11 -13.17 18.85
CA ARG A 722 27.85 -12.02 19.73
C ARG A 722 28.47 -12.18 21.11
N ILE A 723 28.39 -13.38 21.70
CA ILE A 723 29.07 -13.71 22.96
C ILE A 723 30.58 -13.57 22.78
N GLY A 724 31.15 -14.16 21.73
CA GLY A 724 32.58 -14.02 21.41
C GLY A 724 33.01 -12.55 21.35
N GLY A 725 32.25 -11.70 20.66
CA GLY A 725 32.53 -10.27 20.58
C GLY A 725 32.33 -9.49 21.90
N VAL A 726 31.47 -9.95 22.82
CA VAL A 726 31.33 -9.33 24.16
C VAL A 726 32.47 -9.80 25.07
N VAL A 727 32.83 -11.08 25.04
CA VAL A 727 33.95 -11.65 25.79
C VAL A 727 35.28 -11.03 25.36
N GLU A 728 35.48 -10.84 24.05
CA GLU A 728 36.67 -10.15 23.51
C GLU A 728 36.76 -8.71 24.02
N ARG A 729 35.65 -7.97 24.11
CA ARG A 729 35.65 -6.61 24.66
C ARG A 729 35.90 -6.56 26.17
N GLU A 730 35.35 -7.53 26.91
CA GLU A 730 35.40 -7.55 28.39
C GLU A 730 36.72 -8.15 28.94
N PHE A 731 37.30 -9.11 28.23
CA PHE A 731 38.49 -9.87 28.65
C PHE A 731 39.69 -9.76 27.70
N GLY A 732 39.52 -9.16 26.51
CA GLY A 732 40.61 -8.99 25.54
C GLY A 732 41.00 -10.25 24.78
N VAL A 733 40.21 -11.32 24.88
CA VAL A 733 40.51 -12.64 24.29
C VAL A 733 39.47 -12.98 23.22
N VAL A 734 39.95 -13.31 22.02
CA VAL A 734 39.10 -13.74 20.91
C VAL A 734 38.67 -15.20 21.14
N VAL A 735 37.36 -15.41 21.29
CA VAL A 735 36.78 -16.75 21.39
C VAL A 735 36.13 -17.12 20.06
N GLU A 736 36.68 -18.12 19.39
CA GLU A 736 36.12 -18.64 18.15
C GLU A 736 34.71 -19.22 18.35
N PRO A 737 33.71 -18.87 17.51
CA PRO A 737 32.33 -19.34 17.69
C PRO A 737 32.17 -20.86 17.70
N GLY A 738 33.06 -21.58 17.01
CA GLY A 738 33.10 -23.05 17.01
C GLY A 738 33.40 -23.64 18.40
N THR A 739 34.18 -22.93 19.22
CA THR A 739 34.53 -23.34 20.59
C THR A 739 33.33 -23.24 21.54
N LEU A 740 32.44 -22.26 21.32
CA LEU A 740 31.22 -22.10 22.12
C LEU A 740 30.13 -23.12 21.74
N LEU A 741 30.05 -23.48 20.45
CA LEU A 741 29.06 -24.42 19.93
C LEU A 741 29.43 -25.90 20.16
N GLY A 742 30.71 -26.19 20.38
CA GLY A 742 31.26 -27.55 20.53
C GLY A 742 31.18 -28.16 21.93
N GLN A 743 30.25 -27.72 22.79
CA GLN A 743 30.13 -28.00 24.24
C GLN A 743 30.91 -27.05 25.18
N GLY A 744 30.99 -25.76 24.86
CA GLY A 744 31.52 -24.77 25.80
C GLY A 744 30.58 -24.55 26.98
N THR A 745 31.04 -24.85 28.20
CA THR A 745 30.40 -24.38 29.44
C THR A 745 31.03 -23.06 29.87
N LEU A 746 30.31 -22.28 30.68
CA LEU A 746 30.85 -21.04 31.25
C LEU A 746 32.09 -21.30 32.11
N ARG A 747 32.17 -22.47 32.76
CA ARG A 747 33.36 -22.88 33.50
C ARG A 747 34.57 -23.14 32.61
N ALA A 748 34.39 -23.92 31.55
CA ALA A 748 35.46 -24.18 30.58
C ALA A 748 35.97 -22.88 29.93
N LEU A 749 35.07 -21.93 29.67
CA LEU A 749 35.42 -20.65 29.08
C LEU A 749 36.16 -19.72 30.05
N ALA A 750 35.81 -19.73 31.34
CA ALA A 750 36.56 -19.00 32.36
C ALA A 750 37.97 -19.58 32.61
N ASP A 751 38.12 -20.90 32.55
CA ASP A 751 39.42 -21.57 32.68
C ASP A 751 40.35 -21.22 31.50
N LEU A 752 39.79 -21.12 30.29
CA LEU A 752 40.49 -20.73 29.07
C LEU A 752 40.96 -19.26 29.11
N LEU A 753 40.19 -18.39 29.75
CA LEU A 753 40.56 -16.99 30.00
C LEU A 753 41.59 -16.84 31.14
N GLY A 754 41.73 -17.85 32.01
CA GLY A 754 42.71 -17.88 33.10
C GLY A 754 44.11 -18.39 32.70
N ALA A 755 44.24 -19.11 31.59
CA ALA A 755 45.49 -19.69 31.09
C ALA A 755 45.98 -18.95 29.83
N GLY A 756 46.67 -17.82 30.00
CA GLY A 756 47.07 -16.98 28.86
C GLY A 756 48.12 -17.62 27.93
N GLU A 757 47.74 -17.90 26.68
CA GLU A 757 48.66 -18.05 25.53
C GLU A 757 48.03 -17.46 24.24
N THR A 758 48.86 -16.78 23.43
CA THR A 758 48.53 -15.86 22.31
C THR A 758 48.49 -16.57 20.93
N PRO A 759 47.74 -16.10 19.91
CA PRO A 759 47.66 -16.78 18.61
C PRO A 759 48.74 -16.35 17.59
N LEU A 760 49.22 -17.30 16.80
CA LEU A 760 50.18 -17.12 15.69
C LEU A 760 49.47 -16.84 14.35
N SER A 761 49.95 -15.80 13.65
CA SER A 761 49.63 -15.40 12.27
C SER A 761 49.91 -16.47 11.20
N ASN A 762 49.20 -16.42 10.08
CA ASN A 762 49.79 -16.61 8.73
C ASN A 762 48.89 -16.10 7.55
N PRO A 763 49.46 -15.89 6.34
CA PRO A 763 49.11 -14.83 5.37
C PRO A 763 48.23 -15.33 4.18
N PRO A 764 47.96 -14.55 3.10
CA PRO A 764 46.80 -14.75 2.22
C PRO A 764 46.98 -15.91 1.23
N ARG A 765 45.92 -16.72 1.06
CA ARG A 765 45.82 -17.78 0.04
C ARG A 765 44.94 -17.33 -1.13
N GLU A 766 45.46 -17.51 -2.34
CA GLU A 766 44.72 -17.47 -3.60
C GLU A 766 43.56 -18.48 -3.61
N PRO A 767 42.46 -18.22 -4.34
CA PRO A 767 41.33 -19.12 -4.40
C PRO A 767 41.63 -20.36 -5.25
N ALA A 768 41.54 -21.53 -4.63
CA ALA A 768 41.62 -22.83 -5.29
C ALA A 768 40.39 -23.07 -6.19
N ARG A 769 40.62 -23.64 -7.38
CA ARG A 769 39.58 -24.24 -8.23
C ARG A 769 39.02 -25.49 -7.51
N HIS A 770 37.71 -25.53 -7.26
CA HIS A 770 37.01 -26.71 -6.75
C HIS A 770 36.69 -27.71 -7.89
N PRO A 771 36.68 -29.03 -7.62
CA PRO A 771 36.26 -30.03 -8.58
C PRO A 771 34.74 -29.99 -8.82
N ALA A 772 34.32 -30.41 -10.01
CA ALA A 772 32.94 -30.33 -10.50
C ALA A 772 31.92 -31.07 -9.60
N ASP A 773 30.94 -30.30 -9.10
CA ASP A 773 29.72 -30.80 -8.47
C ASP A 773 28.82 -31.47 -9.53
N PRO A 774 28.33 -32.71 -9.31
CA PRO A 774 27.46 -33.43 -10.25
C PRO A 774 26.10 -32.76 -10.53
N LEU A 775 25.73 -31.68 -9.81
CA LEU A 775 24.53 -30.87 -10.09
C LEU A 775 24.83 -29.48 -10.69
N SER A 776 26.06 -28.98 -10.53
CA SER A 776 26.51 -27.60 -10.81
C SER A 776 25.50 -26.49 -10.43
N LEU A 777 24.69 -26.72 -9.41
CA LEU A 777 23.79 -25.72 -8.84
C LEU A 777 24.50 -25.09 -7.65
N ARG A 778 24.95 -23.85 -7.80
CA ARG A 778 25.58 -23.11 -6.70
C ARG A 778 24.52 -22.77 -5.67
N VAL A 779 24.65 -23.31 -4.47
CA VAL A 779 23.82 -22.90 -3.33
C VAL A 779 24.30 -21.54 -2.84
N LEU A 780 23.48 -20.50 -3.05
CA LEU A 780 23.77 -19.14 -2.58
C LEU A 780 23.12 -18.88 -1.22
N SER A 781 21.97 -19.51 -0.97
CA SER A 781 21.32 -19.60 0.34
C SER A 781 20.48 -20.87 0.39
N ALA A 782 20.66 -21.69 1.43
CA ALA A 782 19.89 -22.93 1.61
C ALA A 782 18.69 -22.77 2.57
N THR A 783 18.47 -21.56 3.10
CA THR A 783 17.56 -21.35 4.23
C THR A 783 16.22 -20.74 3.80
N GLY A 784 15.17 -21.11 4.53
CA GLY A 784 13.85 -20.50 4.42
C GLY A 784 12.75 -21.45 3.93
N PRO A 785 11.49 -21.28 4.38
CA PRO A 785 10.38 -22.16 4.02
C PRO A 785 9.70 -21.79 2.70
N ALA A 786 10.03 -20.64 2.10
CA ALA A 786 9.36 -20.17 0.89
C ALA A 786 9.91 -20.85 -0.38
N THR A 787 9.17 -20.75 -1.48
CA THR A 787 9.52 -21.37 -2.76
C THR A 787 10.95 -21.00 -3.21
N PRO A 788 11.78 -22.00 -3.57
CA PRO A 788 13.14 -21.78 -4.07
C PRO A 788 13.18 -20.88 -5.31
N LEU A 789 14.18 -19.99 -5.34
CA LEU A 789 14.51 -19.16 -6.50
C LEU A 789 15.76 -19.72 -7.21
N PHE A 790 15.63 -20.00 -8.51
CA PHE A 790 16.72 -20.45 -9.37
C PHE A 790 17.11 -19.35 -10.34
N LEU A 791 18.36 -18.89 -10.30
CA LEU A 791 18.86 -17.80 -11.16
C LEU A 791 19.96 -18.27 -12.11
N ALA A 792 19.72 -18.11 -13.41
CA ALA A 792 20.74 -18.28 -14.45
C ALA A 792 21.46 -16.95 -14.71
N HIS A 793 22.79 -16.99 -14.72
CA HIS A 793 23.61 -15.81 -14.99
C HIS A 793 23.82 -15.57 -16.50
N ALA A 794 24.35 -14.40 -16.87
CA ALA A 794 24.66 -14.03 -18.24
C ALA A 794 25.78 -14.89 -18.85
N ALA A 795 25.93 -14.82 -20.18
CA ALA A 795 26.95 -15.55 -20.93
C ALA A 795 28.36 -15.20 -20.39
N GLY A 796 29.08 -16.21 -19.89
CA GLY A 796 30.47 -16.09 -19.44
C GLY A 796 30.69 -15.72 -17.96
N GLY A 797 29.66 -15.49 -17.15
CA GLY A 797 29.82 -15.11 -15.74
C GLY A 797 29.38 -16.18 -14.72
N SER A 798 29.52 -15.86 -13.43
CA SER A 798 29.14 -16.75 -12.32
C SER A 798 27.92 -16.25 -11.58
N SER A 799 27.10 -17.18 -11.10
CA SER A 799 25.97 -16.90 -10.23
C SER A 799 26.37 -16.34 -8.85
N ALA A 800 27.67 -16.28 -8.52
CA ALA A 800 28.19 -15.63 -7.32
C ALA A 800 27.80 -14.13 -7.21
N VAL A 801 27.48 -13.47 -8.33
CA VAL A 801 26.97 -12.08 -8.31
C VAL A 801 25.67 -11.93 -7.51
N TYR A 802 24.90 -13.01 -7.37
CA TYR A 802 23.63 -13.01 -6.65
C TYR A 802 23.79 -13.21 -5.13
N THR A 803 25.01 -13.36 -4.61
CA THR A 803 25.25 -13.50 -3.16
C THR A 803 24.71 -12.29 -2.38
N ARG A 804 24.88 -11.06 -2.89
CA ARG A 804 24.31 -9.85 -2.27
C ARG A 804 22.78 -9.86 -2.27
N LEU A 805 22.16 -10.44 -3.30
CA LEU A 805 20.72 -10.64 -3.33
C LEU A 805 20.29 -11.66 -2.27
N ALA A 806 21.04 -12.76 -2.12
CA ALA A 806 20.81 -13.78 -1.09
C ALA A 806 20.85 -13.18 0.33
N GLU A 807 21.86 -12.34 0.61
CA GLU A 807 21.99 -11.62 1.90
C GLU A 807 20.77 -10.72 2.17
N ARG A 808 20.27 -10.02 1.14
CA ARG A 808 19.11 -9.12 1.26
C ARG A 808 17.80 -9.85 1.44
N LEU A 809 17.67 -11.06 0.90
CA LEU A 809 16.53 -11.94 1.12
C LEU A 809 16.53 -12.56 2.54
N GLY A 810 17.59 -12.36 3.32
CA GLY A 810 17.61 -12.66 4.76
C GLY A 810 17.34 -14.13 5.11
N GLY A 811 17.62 -15.06 4.19
CA GLY A 811 17.35 -16.48 4.39
C GLY A 811 15.85 -16.84 4.46
N GLN A 812 14.97 -15.97 3.94
CA GLN A 812 13.53 -16.25 3.87
C GLN A 812 13.17 -17.30 2.81
N ARG A 813 14.03 -17.50 1.80
CA ARG A 813 13.84 -18.47 0.73
C ARG A 813 15.17 -19.05 0.24
N PRO A 814 15.21 -20.33 -0.15
CA PRO A 814 16.38 -20.90 -0.79
C PRO A 814 16.68 -20.20 -2.11
N LEU A 815 17.96 -19.94 -2.37
CA LEU A 815 18.46 -19.32 -3.59
C LEU A 815 19.56 -20.18 -4.20
N TYR A 816 19.33 -20.59 -5.45
CA TYR A 816 20.25 -21.40 -6.23
C TYR A 816 20.67 -20.64 -7.48
N GLY A 817 21.97 -20.68 -7.76
CA GLY A 817 22.56 -20.09 -8.94
C GLY A 817 22.98 -21.16 -9.94
N PHE A 818 22.79 -20.87 -11.22
CA PHE A 818 23.28 -21.70 -12.31
C PHE A 818 24.53 -21.05 -12.91
N ASP A 819 25.69 -21.67 -12.66
CA ASP A 819 26.97 -21.27 -13.24
C ASP A 819 27.07 -21.74 -14.70
N ARG A 820 28.07 -21.22 -15.45
CA ARG A 820 28.35 -21.58 -16.85
C ARG A 820 28.37 -23.10 -17.05
N GLN A 821 27.67 -23.57 -18.08
CA GLN A 821 27.74 -24.95 -18.56
C GLN A 821 28.65 -25.03 -19.80
N GLU A 822 29.44 -26.09 -19.88
CA GLU A 822 30.31 -26.37 -21.04
C GLU A 822 29.52 -26.95 -22.24
N ASP A 823 28.36 -27.56 -22.02
CA ASP A 823 27.45 -28.09 -23.05
C ASP A 823 25.98 -27.90 -22.64
N PRO A 824 25.03 -27.81 -23.58
CA PRO A 824 25.16 -27.83 -25.05
C PRO A 824 25.33 -26.42 -25.66
N ASP A 825 25.63 -26.34 -26.96
CA ASP A 825 26.01 -25.09 -27.64
C ASP A 825 24.84 -24.18 -28.09
N ASP A 826 23.61 -24.65 -27.98
CA ASP A 826 22.42 -23.89 -28.34
C ASP A 826 21.57 -23.48 -27.12
N VAL A 827 20.77 -22.42 -27.30
CA VAL A 827 19.85 -21.92 -26.25
C VAL A 827 18.84 -22.99 -25.81
N PRO A 828 18.17 -23.73 -26.73
CA PRO A 828 17.19 -24.75 -26.34
C PRO A 828 17.78 -25.88 -25.50
N GLY A 829 18.97 -26.36 -25.85
CA GLY A 829 19.65 -27.40 -25.09
C GLY A 829 20.09 -26.92 -23.71
N ARG A 830 20.63 -25.71 -23.59
CA ARG A 830 21.02 -25.13 -22.29
C ARG A 830 19.80 -24.92 -21.38
N ALA A 831 18.68 -24.47 -21.95
CA ALA A 831 17.42 -24.34 -21.22
C ALA A 831 16.85 -25.70 -20.79
N ALA A 832 16.97 -26.73 -21.63
CA ALA A 832 16.54 -28.09 -21.29
C ALA A 832 17.37 -28.70 -20.16
N GLU A 833 18.68 -28.45 -20.12
CA GLU A 833 19.53 -28.89 -19.02
C GLU A 833 19.23 -28.12 -17.73
N PHE A 834 19.00 -26.81 -17.83
CA PHE A 834 18.60 -25.99 -16.69
C PHE A 834 17.27 -26.48 -16.07
N ALA A 835 16.24 -26.70 -16.90
CA ALA A 835 14.97 -27.28 -16.47
C ALA A 835 15.11 -28.68 -15.87
N ARG A 836 15.93 -29.54 -16.50
CA ARG A 836 16.19 -30.91 -16.01
C ARG A 836 16.79 -30.90 -14.61
N ARG A 837 17.72 -29.99 -14.33
CA ARG A 837 18.39 -29.88 -13.03
C ARG A 837 17.50 -29.25 -11.96
N ILE A 838 16.71 -28.24 -12.32
CA ILE A 838 15.66 -27.71 -11.44
C ILE A 838 14.70 -28.85 -11.04
N ARG A 839 14.28 -29.68 -11.99
CA ARG A 839 13.40 -30.83 -11.72
C ARG A 839 14.09 -31.94 -10.91
N ARG A 840 15.40 -32.13 -11.01
CA ARG A 840 16.12 -33.05 -10.11
C ARG A 840 16.19 -32.52 -8.68
N ALA A 841 16.36 -31.20 -8.51
CA ALA A 841 16.40 -30.56 -7.20
C ALA A 841 15.00 -30.43 -6.56
N LEU A 842 13.97 -30.19 -7.38
CA LEU A 842 12.58 -30.04 -6.96
C LEU A 842 11.63 -30.62 -8.04
N PRO A 843 11.23 -31.90 -7.95
CA PRO A 843 10.55 -32.62 -9.05
C PRO A 843 9.20 -32.08 -9.49
N ASN A 844 8.39 -31.54 -8.57
CA ASN A 844 6.99 -31.19 -8.83
C ASN A 844 6.69 -29.69 -8.63
N GLY A 845 7.72 -28.86 -8.46
CA GLY A 845 7.57 -27.45 -8.11
C GLY A 845 7.00 -27.23 -6.69
N PRO A 846 6.49 -26.03 -6.38
CA PRO A 846 6.47 -24.84 -7.22
C PRO A 846 7.88 -24.31 -7.53
N TRP A 847 8.08 -23.71 -8.72
CA TRP A 847 9.37 -23.14 -9.12
C TRP A 847 9.28 -21.62 -9.29
N ILE A 848 10.32 -20.90 -8.85
CA ILE A 848 10.58 -19.54 -9.31
C ILE A 848 11.91 -19.58 -10.06
N VAL A 849 11.89 -19.17 -11.32
CA VAL A 849 13.07 -19.19 -12.19
C VAL A 849 13.34 -17.80 -12.72
N GLY A 850 14.60 -17.44 -12.91
CA GLY A 850 14.94 -16.14 -13.46
C GLY A 850 16.38 -16.06 -13.94
N GLY A 851 16.75 -14.91 -14.47
CA GLY A 851 18.12 -14.68 -14.89
C GLY A 851 18.40 -13.28 -15.37
N TRP A 852 19.68 -12.99 -15.53
CA TRP A 852 20.18 -11.70 -16.02
C TRP A 852 20.69 -11.81 -17.46
N SER A 853 20.32 -10.87 -18.32
CA SER A 853 20.72 -10.82 -19.73
C SER A 853 20.40 -12.15 -20.44
N TYR A 854 21.39 -12.81 -21.03
CA TYR A 854 21.27 -14.16 -21.62
C TYR A 854 20.66 -15.20 -20.66
N GLY A 855 20.96 -15.10 -19.36
CA GLY A 855 20.39 -15.99 -18.34
C GLY A 855 18.87 -15.88 -18.22
N GLY A 856 18.29 -14.70 -18.51
CA GLY A 856 16.83 -14.56 -18.54
C GLY A 856 16.18 -15.25 -19.73
N VAL A 857 16.88 -15.34 -20.88
CA VAL A 857 16.43 -16.13 -22.04
C VAL A 857 16.38 -17.62 -21.67
N LEU A 858 17.43 -18.12 -21.01
CA LEU A 858 17.46 -19.50 -20.50
C LEU A 858 16.35 -19.75 -19.48
N ALA A 859 16.09 -18.82 -18.57
CA ALA A 859 15.04 -18.93 -17.56
C ALA A 859 13.64 -18.99 -18.19
N GLN A 860 13.40 -18.20 -19.24
CA GLN A 860 12.12 -18.20 -19.96
C GLN A 860 11.87 -19.53 -20.67
N GLU A 861 12.84 -20.05 -21.43
CA GLU A 861 12.69 -21.35 -22.09
C GLU A 861 12.62 -22.49 -21.07
N ALA A 862 13.39 -22.43 -19.98
CA ALA A 862 13.31 -23.42 -18.91
C ALA A 862 11.94 -23.42 -18.22
N ALA A 863 11.34 -22.25 -18.00
CA ALA A 863 9.97 -22.15 -17.46
C ALA A 863 8.95 -22.85 -18.37
N ARG A 864 9.07 -22.69 -19.69
CA ARG A 864 8.22 -23.38 -20.68
C ARG A 864 8.39 -24.89 -20.62
N LEU A 865 9.63 -25.37 -20.48
CA LEU A 865 9.96 -26.79 -20.37
C LEU A 865 9.55 -27.42 -19.01
N LEU A 866 9.47 -26.63 -17.95
CA LEU A 866 9.03 -27.05 -16.62
C LEU A 866 7.50 -27.14 -16.51
N SER A 867 6.77 -26.30 -17.25
CA SER A 867 5.30 -26.17 -17.18
C SER A 867 4.51 -27.48 -17.30
N PRO A 868 4.91 -28.50 -18.11
CA PRO A 868 4.22 -29.78 -18.15
C PRO A 868 4.35 -30.62 -16.86
N TYR A 869 5.30 -30.30 -15.98
CA TYR A 869 5.65 -31.10 -14.79
C TYR A 869 5.18 -30.47 -13.47
N GLY A 870 4.74 -29.20 -13.49
CA GLY A 870 4.33 -28.47 -12.29
C GLY A 870 4.21 -26.96 -12.52
N THR A 871 3.97 -26.21 -11.45
CA THR A 871 3.71 -24.76 -11.53
C THR A 871 5.00 -23.95 -11.44
N VAL A 872 5.26 -23.12 -12.45
CA VAL A 872 6.23 -22.02 -12.36
C VAL A 872 5.50 -20.78 -11.82
N CYS A 873 5.71 -20.45 -10.54
CA CYS A 873 5.00 -19.39 -9.83
C CYS A 873 5.44 -17.98 -10.24
N ALA A 874 6.67 -17.82 -10.69
CA ALA A 874 7.17 -16.55 -11.20
C ALA A 874 8.39 -16.76 -12.12
N LEU A 875 8.46 -15.91 -13.15
CA LEU A 875 9.61 -15.75 -14.05
C LEU A 875 10.24 -14.37 -13.79
N VAL A 876 11.54 -14.33 -13.48
CA VAL A 876 12.27 -13.08 -13.19
C VAL A 876 13.26 -12.78 -14.31
N LEU A 877 13.03 -11.69 -15.04
CA LEU A 877 13.91 -11.25 -16.14
C LEU A 877 14.63 -9.96 -15.73
N LEU A 878 15.96 -10.00 -15.67
CA LEU A 878 16.80 -8.86 -15.30
C LEU A 878 17.58 -8.43 -16.54
N ASP A 879 17.32 -7.23 -17.06
CA ASP A 879 18.07 -6.69 -18.22
C ASP A 879 18.14 -7.67 -19.41
N SER A 880 17.08 -8.45 -19.60
CA SER A 880 16.97 -9.49 -20.62
C SER A 880 16.17 -8.96 -21.80
N VAL A 881 16.76 -9.04 -22.98
CA VAL A 881 16.08 -8.69 -24.23
C VAL A 881 15.12 -9.82 -24.59
N LEU A 882 13.84 -9.50 -24.79
CA LEU A 882 12.88 -10.45 -25.33
C LEU A 882 13.20 -10.70 -26.80
N PRO A 883 13.31 -11.96 -27.27
CA PRO A 883 13.30 -12.22 -28.70
C PRO A 883 11.97 -11.71 -29.27
N LEU A 884 12.04 -10.71 -30.14
CA LEU A 884 10.88 -10.26 -30.89
C LEU A 884 10.36 -11.42 -31.75
N PRO A 885 9.03 -11.59 -31.89
CA PRO A 885 8.49 -12.60 -32.78
C PRO A 885 9.04 -12.39 -34.19
N ALA A 886 9.42 -13.50 -34.84
CA ALA A 886 9.83 -13.45 -36.24
C ALA A 886 8.71 -12.82 -37.08
N PRO A 887 8.98 -11.79 -37.90
CA PRO A 887 7.99 -11.24 -38.80
C PRO A 887 7.40 -12.35 -39.67
N PRO A 888 6.06 -12.44 -39.83
CA PRO A 888 5.44 -13.48 -40.62
C PRO A 888 5.95 -13.44 -42.07
N GLY A 889 6.38 -14.59 -42.59
CA GLY A 889 6.87 -14.74 -43.97
C GLY A 889 8.39 -14.81 -44.15
N LEU A 890 9.19 -14.69 -43.08
CA LEU A 890 10.65 -14.82 -43.14
C LEU A 890 11.11 -16.23 -42.71
N THR A 891 12.08 -16.80 -43.42
CA THR A 891 12.71 -18.09 -43.05
C THR A 891 13.70 -17.93 -41.88
N PRO A 892 14.08 -19.00 -41.17
CA PRO A 892 15.12 -18.92 -40.12
C PRO A 892 16.45 -18.34 -40.62
N ALA A 893 16.79 -18.58 -41.89
CA ALA A 893 17.96 -18.00 -42.53
C ALA A 893 17.82 -16.48 -42.72
N ASP A 894 16.65 -16.00 -43.16
CA ASP A 894 16.37 -14.56 -43.29
C ASP A 894 16.43 -13.84 -41.93
N VAL A 895 15.97 -14.49 -40.87
CA VAL A 895 16.02 -13.94 -39.50
C VAL A 895 17.45 -13.90 -38.98
N ALA A 896 18.25 -14.94 -39.21
CA ALA A 896 19.66 -14.98 -38.82
C ALA A 896 20.47 -13.94 -39.60
N ARG A 897 20.29 -13.86 -40.91
CA ARG A 897 20.90 -12.86 -41.78
C ARG A 897 20.59 -11.45 -41.29
N ARG A 898 19.31 -11.12 -41.09
CA ARG A 898 18.90 -9.81 -40.60
C ARG A 898 19.50 -9.47 -39.24
N ARG A 899 19.60 -10.46 -38.33
CA ARG A 899 20.25 -10.25 -37.02
C ARG A 899 21.73 -9.87 -37.17
N PHE A 900 22.46 -10.50 -38.08
CA PHE A 900 23.87 -10.16 -38.29
C PHE A 900 24.04 -8.87 -39.10
N GLU A 901 23.12 -8.54 -40.01
CA GLU A 901 23.05 -7.22 -40.66
C GLU A 901 22.80 -6.11 -39.61
N ASP A 902 21.87 -6.33 -38.68
CA ASP A 902 21.60 -5.39 -37.58
C ASP A 902 22.80 -5.28 -36.62
N PHE A 903 23.52 -6.37 -36.36
CA PHE A 903 24.74 -6.39 -35.56
C PHE A 903 25.90 -5.66 -36.25
N ALA A 904 26.15 -5.93 -37.53
CA ALA A 904 27.14 -5.23 -38.34
C ALA A 904 26.82 -3.73 -38.41
N ALA A 905 25.54 -3.37 -38.63
CA ALA A 905 25.08 -1.99 -38.59
C ALA A 905 25.20 -1.36 -37.20
N HIS A 906 25.11 -2.15 -36.13
CA HIS A 906 25.39 -1.67 -34.78
C HIS A 906 26.90 -1.42 -34.58
N VAL A 907 27.76 -2.37 -34.96
CA VAL A 907 29.23 -2.21 -34.90
C VAL A 907 29.68 -1.01 -35.72
N GLU A 908 29.16 -0.84 -36.93
CA GLU A 908 29.45 0.30 -37.80
C GLU A 908 28.98 1.62 -37.16
N ARG A 909 27.76 1.67 -36.62
CA ARG A 909 27.26 2.86 -35.90
C ARG A 909 28.04 3.17 -34.63
N THR A 910 28.56 2.16 -33.94
CA THR A 910 29.18 2.30 -32.63
C THR A 910 30.69 2.56 -32.72
N TYR A 911 31.38 1.91 -33.66
CA TYR A 911 32.83 1.93 -33.79
C TYR A 911 33.33 2.58 -35.08
N GLY A 912 32.43 2.91 -36.02
CA GLY A 912 32.80 3.59 -37.27
C GLY A 912 33.55 2.71 -38.28
N SER A 913 33.63 1.40 -38.04
CA SER A 913 34.22 0.44 -38.99
C SER A 913 33.11 -0.42 -39.61
N PRO A 914 33.01 -0.48 -40.96
CA PRO A 914 32.03 -1.32 -41.63
C PRO A 914 32.42 -2.78 -41.48
N LEU A 915 31.73 -3.51 -40.60
CA LEU A 915 31.94 -4.94 -40.41
C LEU A 915 31.22 -5.73 -41.51
N VAL A 916 31.97 -6.25 -42.48
CA VAL A 916 31.40 -7.09 -43.55
C VAL A 916 31.41 -8.55 -43.09
N LEU A 917 30.22 -9.06 -42.78
CA LEU A 917 30.03 -10.46 -42.40
C LEU A 917 29.53 -11.30 -43.59
N PRO A 918 29.96 -12.57 -43.74
CA PRO A 918 29.45 -13.47 -44.77
C PRO A 918 28.03 -13.95 -44.37
N TYR A 919 27.03 -13.10 -44.61
CA TYR A 919 25.67 -13.29 -44.08
C TYR A 919 25.00 -14.61 -44.49
N ASP A 920 25.21 -15.05 -45.73
CA ASP A 920 24.62 -16.30 -46.23
C ASP A 920 25.28 -17.55 -45.63
N GLU A 921 26.57 -17.45 -45.29
CA GLU A 921 27.31 -18.50 -44.59
C GLU A 921 26.90 -18.53 -43.10
N LEU A 922 26.86 -17.37 -42.44
CA LEU A 922 26.38 -17.24 -41.06
C LEU A 922 24.94 -17.74 -40.90
N ALA A 923 24.06 -17.48 -41.87
CA ALA A 923 22.68 -17.96 -41.83
C ALA A 923 22.58 -19.49 -41.86
N ALA A 924 23.55 -20.18 -42.48
CA ALA A 924 23.60 -21.64 -42.59
C ALA A 924 24.34 -22.35 -41.45
N LEU A 925 25.12 -21.62 -40.65
CA LEU A 925 25.88 -22.15 -39.52
C LEU A 925 25.03 -22.29 -38.24
N ASP A 926 25.47 -23.14 -37.31
CA ASP A 926 24.93 -23.19 -35.96
C ASP A 926 25.44 -22.03 -35.08
N ASP A 927 24.87 -21.86 -33.89
CA ASP A 927 25.15 -20.69 -33.04
C ASP A 927 26.62 -20.61 -32.57
N SER A 928 27.28 -21.75 -32.31
CA SER A 928 28.71 -21.78 -31.97
C SER A 928 29.58 -21.40 -33.17
N ALA A 929 29.36 -22.01 -34.33
CA ALA A 929 30.13 -21.72 -35.53
C ALA A 929 29.90 -20.29 -36.04
N ARG A 930 28.71 -19.72 -35.82
CA ARG A 930 28.43 -18.29 -36.07
C ARG A 930 29.28 -17.39 -35.19
N ILE A 931 29.38 -17.69 -33.90
CA ILE A 931 30.18 -16.91 -32.95
C ILE A 931 31.66 -16.99 -33.33
N ASP A 932 32.16 -18.20 -33.60
CA ASP A 932 33.55 -18.40 -33.99
C ASP A 932 33.89 -17.66 -35.29
N LEU A 933 33.01 -17.71 -36.30
CA LEU A 933 33.21 -16.99 -37.56
C LEU A 933 33.14 -15.47 -37.40
N VAL A 934 32.22 -14.94 -36.58
CA VAL A 934 32.16 -13.50 -36.28
C VAL A 934 33.40 -13.05 -35.51
N LEU A 935 33.89 -13.84 -34.56
CA LEU A 935 35.12 -13.55 -33.82
C LEU A 935 36.37 -13.62 -34.71
N GLN A 936 36.41 -14.56 -35.65
CA GLN A 936 37.47 -14.64 -36.65
C GLN A 936 37.50 -13.39 -37.55
N VAL A 937 36.35 -12.99 -38.10
CA VAL A 937 36.24 -11.78 -38.96
C VAL A 937 36.61 -10.52 -38.18
N LEU A 938 36.18 -10.42 -36.91
CA LEU A 938 36.59 -9.31 -36.03
C LEU A 938 38.09 -9.32 -35.72
N GLY A 939 38.70 -10.50 -35.58
CA GLY A 939 40.13 -10.68 -35.40
C GLY A 939 40.94 -10.23 -36.63
N GLU A 940 40.51 -10.64 -37.82
CA GLU A 940 41.14 -10.27 -39.11
C GLU A 940 41.03 -8.77 -39.40
N GLU A 941 39.92 -8.12 -39.02
CA GLU A 941 39.75 -6.66 -39.07
C GLU A 941 40.63 -5.94 -38.03
N SER A 942 40.84 -6.53 -36.84
CA SER A 942 41.65 -5.92 -35.78
C SER A 942 43.16 -5.88 -36.09
N ASP A 943 43.67 -6.83 -36.89
CA ASP A 943 45.06 -6.84 -37.36
C ASP A 943 45.37 -5.70 -38.36
N GLN A 944 44.35 -5.06 -38.97
CA GLN A 944 44.52 -3.86 -39.80
C GLN A 944 44.69 -2.56 -38.99
N PHE A 945 44.50 -2.61 -37.67
CA PHE A 945 44.64 -1.47 -36.75
C PHE A 945 45.89 -1.53 -35.85
N THR A 946 46.86 -2.40 -36.17
CA THR A 946 48.19 -2.46 -35.52
C THR A 946 49.31 -1.91 -36.40
#